data_AF-A0A6B3BJ96-F1
#
_entry.id   AF-A0A6B3BJ96-F1
#
_cell.length_a   1.000
_cell.length_b   1.000
_cell.length_c   1.000
_cell.angle_alpha   90.00
_cell.angle_beta   90.00
_cell.angle_gamma   90.00
#
_symmetry.space_group_name_H-M   'P 1'
#
loop_
_entity.id
_entity.type
_entity.pdbx_description
1 polymer ?
#
loop_
_entity_poly.entity_id
_entity_poly.type
_entity_poly.pdbx_seq_one_letter_code
_entity_poly.pdbx_strand_id
1 'polypeptide(L)'
;MPRRRKFTALAAVAVAAVLAALLPASAAEAGAEQQGWLGSWATAQHASYDPGTSEVTVRIPVHVSAGGTSVRIRLTNGFTDQPVTIGHATVGRRASGSSVSDPRDLTFADKGEVTIPAGGQAASDGVRIPVAARSDLVVSLYFPGRLTHVSQHWMGLQTVYWTPDGGGDHAGDAGGDAFTTTDSTFPFLTGVDVRGGPARGSVVALGDSITDGASSASSANRRWPDYLAARLSACATPAGVLNAGISGNRITAGTDGNPSAPERLERDVLSQPGARTVVLFEGVNDLSWGGATGDQVIDGMKGIVRRAHARGLRVIGATVVPYRGWGDWWTEAKEADRQKVNTFVRDGGVFDGYADFDKAVRDPDDPTRYGAAFDSCDHLHPNDTGMKAFADAVDLAGLGVAHDCPSARVRLTPYHPSLPAGRATDVITTVTNTGRKAVTRVTTALRLPAGWTVEAEGNPGVDSLVPGGSHTVTWRVTPSTDAIWGPYDIGVRTSYRQAGRTRLDTDSVGADVTPVPSAVRPPYRTFATADDAQFAQNDKQFAIWAGGQDLAGWKDEKAAIHLPDAVPASGSLTARLVGQTGSGPSAKAGIAVANDLTAPEKGGYGVLTMSKSYGLEFMTDSDGDGHLDTWAGGGVSTHPAWLRLVRAGTTYTAYSSTNNGLAWNEIASVTVPSATGFLDAGVVASAVNLNHPGTTVRAVFDHFTVEVS
;
A
#
# COMPACT_ATOMS: atom_id res chain seq x y z
N MET A 1 51.86 77.14 53.54
CA MET A 1 50.51 77.42 54.13
C MET A 1 50.12 78.84 53.75
N PRO A 2 48.83 79.21 53.59
CA PRO A 2 47.59 78.41 53.58
C PRO A 2 46.78 78.60 52.27
N ARG A 3 45.96 77.67 51.76
CA ARG A 3 44.74 76.99 52.25
C ARG A 3 43.44 77.83 52.19
N ARG A 4 42.45 77.22 51.49
CA ARG A 4 41.00 77.07 51.81
C ARG A 4 40.05 78.18 51.29
N ARG A 5 39.13 77.86 50.34
CA ARG A 5 37.75 77.27 50.48
C ARG A 5 36.72 78.38 50.83
N LYS A 6 35.52 78.57 50.22
CA LYS A 6 34.52 77.69 49.57
C LYS A 6 33.47 78.51 48.74
N PHE A 7 32.66 77.75 47.96
CA PHE A 7 31.25 77.98 47.49
C PHE A 7 31.07 78.79 46.19
N THR A 8 30.24 78.44 45.19
CA THR A 8 29.09 77.53 44.98
C THR A 8 28.92 77.46 43.44
N ALA A 9 28.70 76.32 42.78
CA ALA A 9 27.35 75.85 42.43
C ALA A 9 27.42 74.45 41.79
N LEU A 10 26.73 73.49 42.40
CA LEU A 10 26.46 72.15 41.88
C LEU A 10 24.96 71.95 42.02
N ALA A 11 24.20 71.96 40.92
CA ALA A 11 22.81 71.48 40.87
C ALA A 11 22.30 71.46 39.41
N ALA A 12 22.69 70.47 38.60
CA ALA A 12 21.97 70.17 37.35
C ALA A 12 22.29 68.81 36.67
N VAL A 13 22.90 67.79 37.32
CA VAL A 13 23.24 66.52 36.61
C VAL A 13 22.83 65.22 37.34
N ALA A 14 22.31 65.26 38.57
CA ALA A 14 22.15 64.04 39.36
C ALA A 14 20.72 63.46 39.48
N VAL A 15 19.78 63.75 38.57
CA VAL A 15 18.42 63.14 38.62
C VAL A 15 18.06 62.30 37.38
N ALA A 16 18.84 62.36 36.30
CA ALA A 16 18.59 61.52 35.12
C ALA A 16 19.19 60.10 35.21
N ALA A 17 20.02 59.80 36.22
CA ALA A 17 20.76 58.53 36.29
C ALA A 17 20.19 57.48 37.26
N VAL A 18 19.08 57.76 37.97
CA VAL A 18 18.51 56.81 38.96
C VAL A 18 17.15 56.21 38.53
N LEU A 19 16.53 56.72 37.45
CA LEU A 19 15.29 56.15 36.91
C LEU A 19 15.47 55.06 35.83
N ALA A 20 16.72 54.72 35.48
CA ALA A 20 17.03 53.62 34.56
C ALA A 20 17.26 52.26 35.27
N ALA A 21 17.14 52.20 36.60
CA ALA A 21 17.47 51.02 37.41
C ALA A 21 16.26 50.23 37.96
N LEU A 22 15.04 50.51 37.47
CA LEU A 22 13.80 49.82 37.90
C LEU A 22 12.95 49.30 36.73
N LEU A 23 13.52 49.19 35.53
CA LEU A 23 12.88 48.37 34.49
C LEU A 23 13.17 46.90 34.83
N PRO A 24 12.16 46.01 34.85
CA PRO A 24 12.42 44.59 34.86
C PRO A 24 13.33 44.33 33.67
N ALA A 25 14.48 43.71 33.91
CA ALA A 25 15.19 43.06 32.83
C ALA A 25 14.23 42.01 32.28
N SER A 26 13.49 42.36 31.23
CA SER A 26 12.91 41.37 30.35
C SER A 26 14.11 40.56 29.92
N ALA A 27 14.25 39.36 30.50
CA ALA A 27 15.04 38.33 29.88
C ALA A 27 14.57 38.34 28.43
N ALA A 28 15.46 38.73 27.54
CA ALA A 28 15.27 38.42 26.14
C ALA A 28 15.17 36.90 26.13
N GLU A 29 13.93 36.38 26.17
CA GLU A 29 13.64 35.08 25.63
C GLU A 29 14.31 35.15 24.26
N ALA A 30 15.42 34.43 24.13
CA ALA A 30 15.98 34.14 22.84
C ALA A 30 14.82 33.55 22.06
N GLY A 31 14.18 34.40 21.24
CA GLY A 31 13.01 34.02 20.47
C GLY A 31 13.48 32.82 19.67
N ALA A 32 13.00 31.64 20.03
CA ALA A 32 13.11 30.50 19.16
C ALA A 32 12.51 31.00 17.85
N GLU A 33 13.34 31.18 16.81
CA GLU A 33 12.85 31.47 15.47
C GLU A 33 11.65 30.57 15.26
N GLN A 34 10.46 31.14 15.06
CA GLN A 34 9.29 30.32 14.77
C GLN A 34 9.63 29.57 13.50
N GLN A 35 10.01 28.30 13.64
CA GLN A 35 10.38 27.48 12.50
C GLN A 35 9.23 27.50 11.51
N GLY A 36 9.53 27.77 10.25
CA GLY A 36 8.51 27.72 9.21
C GLY A 36 7.84 26.35 9.14
N TRP A 37 6.69 26.31 8.48
CA TRP A 37 6.04 25.05 8.16
C TRP A 37 6.94 24.16 7.30
N LEU A 38 6.96 22.87 7.60
CA LEU A 38 7.74 21.86 6.90
C LEU A 38 6.79 20.79 6.39
N GLY A 39 6.85 20.49 5.09
CA GLY A 39 6.01 19.46 4.49
C GLY A 39 6.40 18.07 5.03
N SER A 40 5.43 17.38 5.60
CA SER A 40 5.61 16.04 6.17
C SER A 40 4.94 14.95 5.35
N TRP A 41 3.91 15.31 4.60
CA TRP A 41 3.27 14.44 3.63
C TRP A 41 2.75 15.30 2.49
N ALA A 42 2.80 14.79 1.26
CA ALA A 42 2.19 15.42 0.09
C ALA A 42 1.84 14.37 -0.95
N THR A 43 0.91 14.75 -1.83
CA THR A 43 0.57 14.05 -3.05
C THR A 43 0.38 15.07 -4.18
N ALA A 44 0.77 14.71 -5.40
CA ALA A 44 0.59 15.57 -6.56
C ALA A 44 -0.79 15.33 -7.20
N GLN A 45 -1.64 16.35 -7.17
CA GLN A 45 -2.99 16.24 -7.74
C GLN A 45 -2.95 16.29 -9.27
N HIS A 46 -3.86 15.54 -9.89
CA HIS A 46 -3.99 15.38 -11.33
C HIS A 46 -5.42 14.95 -11.69
N ALA A 47 -5.97 15.61 -12.70
CA ALA A 47 -7.34 15.41 -13.17
C ALA A 47 -8.45 15.72 -12.14
N SER A 48 -9.68 15.58 -12.61
CA SER A 48 -10.90 15.61 -11.80
C SER A 48 -11.92 14.59 -12.33
N TYR A 49 -12.90 14.26 -11.50
CA TYR A 49 -14.02 13.39 -11.87
C TYR A 49 -15.30 13.84 -11.18
N ASP A 50 -16.46 13.50 -11.73
CA ASP A 50 -17.76 13.70 -11.08
C ASP A 50 -18.04 12.52 -10.12
N PRO A 51 -18.09 12.75 -8.80
CA PRO A 51 -18.38 11.70 -7.84
C PRO A 51 -19.88 11.36 -7.74
N GLY A 52 -20.76 12.16 -8.34
CA GLY A 52 -22.20 11.96 -8.30
C GLY A 52 -22.82 12.07 -6.89
N THR A 53 -22.20 12.81 -5.97
CA THR A 53 -22.59 12.85 -4.56
C THR A 53 -22.77 14.26 -3.98
N SER A 54 -23.50 14.37 -2.88
CA SER A 54 -23.82 15.59 -2.15
C SER A 54 -23.90 15.31 -0.65
N GLU A 55 -23.57 16.31 0.18
CA GLU A 55 -23.66 16.22 1.64
C GLU A 55 -22.92 14.99 2.19
N VAL A 56 -21.60 14.94 1.97
CA VAL A 56 -20.75 13.81 2.34
C VAL A 56 -19.53 14.23 3.14
N THR A 57 -19.05 13.31 3.98
CA THR A 57 -17.77 13.42 4.68
C THR A 57 -16.80 12.38 4.16
N VAL A 58 -15.57 12.81 3.85
CA VAL A 58 -14.44 11.92 3.54
C VAL A 58 -13.44 11.90 4.69
N ARG A 59 -12.86 10.73 4.96
CA ARG A 59 -11.70 10.52 5.84
C ARG A 59 -10.53 9.99 5.05
N ILE A 60 -9.44 10.76 5.11
CA ILE A 60 -8.21 10.52 4.36
C ILE A 60 -7.08 10.21 5.35
N PRO A 61 -6.75 8.93 5.58
CA PRO A 61 -5.55 8.57 6.31
C PRO A 61 -4.29 8.99 5.56
N VAL A 62 -3.33 9.57 6.26
CA VAL A 62 -2.02 9.95 5.71
C VAL A 62 -0.90 9.51 6.64
N HIS A 63 0.18 9.00 6.06
CA HIS A 63 1.37 8.59 6.80
C HIS A 63 2.42 9.71 6.79
N VAL A 64 2.57 10.42 7.91
CA VAL A 64 3.47 11.59 7.95
C VAL A 64 4.94 11.17 8.08
N SER A 65 5.83 11.76 7.30
CA SER A 65 7.27 11.42 7.34
C SER A 65 8.01 12.04 8.53
N ALA A 66 7.71 13.30 8.85
CA ALA A 66 8.30 14.08 9.93
C ALA A 66 7.27 14.44 11.02
N GLY A 67 7.72 14.44 12.27
CA GLY A 67 6.91 14.80 13.43
C GLY A 67 6.98 16.29 13.79
N GLY A 68 6.07 16.73 14.65
CA GLY A 68 6.00 18.10 15.16
C GLY A 68 5.01 18.25 16.31
N THR A 69 4.83 19.47 16.81
CA THR A 69 3.87 19.81 17.86
C THR A 69 2.60 20.47 17.33
N SER A 70 2.59 20.83 16.05
CA SER A 70 1.43 21.41 15.36
C SER A 70 1.40 20.96 13.91
N VAL A 71 0.19 20.89 13.36
CA VAL A 71 -0.06 20.53 11.97
C VAL A 71 -0.93 21.57 11.29
N ARG A 72 -0.85 21.62 9.97
CA ARG A 72 -1.87 22.23 9.10
C ARG A 72 -2.04 21.35 7.86
N ILE A 73 -3.16 21.48 7.19
CA ILE A 73 -3.42 20.81 5.91
C ILE A 73 -3.37 21.80 4.75
N ARG A 74 -3.12 21.29 3.55
CA ARG A 74 -3.17 22.04 2.29
C ARG A 74 -4.12 21.36 1.32
N LEU A 75 -4.96 22.17 0.70
CA LEU A 75 -6.07 21.75 -0.15
C LEU A 75 -5.99 22.46 -1.51
N THR A 76 -6.49 21.81 -2.55
CA THR A 76 -6.57 22.38 -3.90
C THR A 76 -7.91 22.08 -4.53
N ASN A 77 -8.41 23.03 -5.30
CA ASN A 77 -9.51 22.87 -6.25
C ASN A 77 -8.98 23.10 -7.69
N GLY A 78 -7.73 22.66 -7.93
CA GLY A 78 -6.94 23.03 -9.10
C GLY A 78 -7.39 22.46 -10.44
N PHE A 79 -8.22 21.43 -10.44
CA PHE A 79 -8.65 20.69 -11.63
C PHE A 79 -10.16 20.72 -11.86
N THR A 80 -10.88 21.59 -11.16
CA THR A 80 -12.31 21.81 -11.36
C THR A 80 -12.58 23.19 -11.95
N ASP A 81 -13.77 23.35 -12.51
CA ASP A 81 -14.28 24.59 -13.09
C ASP A 81 -15.33 25.31 -12.22
N GLN A 82 -15.68 24.74 -11.06
CA GLN A 82 -16.61 25.29 -10.08
C GLN A 82 -15.96 25.46 -8.70
N PRO A 83 -16.38 26.43 -7.88
CA PRO A 83 -15.92 26.53 -6.51
C PRO A 83 -16.36 25.31 -5.67
N VAL A 84 -15.53 24.92 -4.71
CA VAL A 84 -15.87 23.88 -3.71
C VAL A 84 -15.89 24.47 -2.32
N THR A 85 -16.91 24.13 -1.53
CA THR A 85 -17.00 24.53 -0.12
C THR A 85 -16.75 23.34 0.77
N ILE A 86 -15.85 23.52 1.74
CA ILE A 86 -15.62 22.60 2.84
C ILE A 86 -16.27 23.24 4.07
N GLY A 87 -17.37 22.65 4.51
CA GLY A 87 -18.21 23.20 5.59
C GLY A 87 -17.65 22.90 6.98
N HIS A 88 -16.89 21.82 7.10
CA HIS A 88 -16.22 21.42 8.34
C HIS A 88 -15.01 20.53 8.00
N ALA A 89 -13.89 20.73 8.69
CA ALA A 89 -12.71 19.90 8.53
C ALA A 89 -12.07 19.60 9.89
N THR A 90 -11.55 18.38 10.05
CA THR A 90 -10.83 17.98 11.26
C THR A 90 -9.53 17.24 10.92
N VAL A 91 -8.63 17.19 11.89
CA VAL A 91 -7.46 16.30 11.86
C VAL A 91 -7.27 15.63 13.20
N GLY A 92 -6.95 14.35 13.20
CA GLY A 92 -6.66 13.60 14.42
C GLY A 92 -5.70 12.44 14.18
N ARG A 93 -5.27 11.78 15.25
CA ARG A 93 -4.40 10.59 15.13
C ARG A 93 -5.25 9.41 14.71
N ARG A 94 -4.77 8.58 13.81
CA ARG A 94 -5.48 7.36 13.41
C ARG A 94 -5.50 6.36 14.58
N ALA A 95 -6.66 5.81 14.88
CA ALA A 95 -6.79 4.69 15.82
C ALA A 95 -6.72 3.35 15.07
N SER A 96 -7.72 3.09 14.21
CA SER A 96 -7.82 1.88 13.38
C SER A 96 -8.82 2.10 12.25
N GLY A 97 -8.55 1.61 11.05
CA GLY A 97 -9.45 1.81 9.91
C GLY A 97 -9.72 3.29 9.67
N SER A 98 -11.00 3.67 9.68
CA SER A 98 -11.50 5.06 9.61
C SER A 98 -11.58 5.76 10.97
N SER A 99 -11.37 5.09 12.09
CA SER A 99 -11.51 5.68 13.43
C SER A 99 -10.38 6.63 13.79
N VAL A 100 -10.72 7.73 14.46
CA VAL A 100 -9.83 8.85 14.79
C VAL A 100 -9.81 9.09 16.30
N SER A 101 -8.62 9.25 16.86
CA SER A 101 -8.43 9.67 18.23
C SER A 101 -8.33 11.19 18.31
N ASP A 102 -9.19 11.79 19.14
CA ASP A 102 -9.17 13.22 19.48
C ASP A 102 -9.16 14.12 18.23
N PRO A 103 -10.18 14.01 17.35
CA PRO A 103 -10.28 14.86 16.16
C PRO A 103 -10.33 16.33 16.59
N ARG A 104 -9.49 17.15 15.94
CA ARG A 104 -9.39 18.58 16.20
C ARG A 104 -9.92 19.36 15.00
N ASP A 105 -10.82 20.30 15.29
CA ASP A 105 -11.35 21.19 14.27
C ASP A 105 -10.24 22.01 13.63
N LEU A 106 -10.34 22.15 12.31
CA LEU A 106 -9.48 22.98 11.50
C LEU A 106 -10.23 24.27 11.15
N THR A 107 -9.51 25.38 11.22
CA THR A 107 -10.00 26.68 10.75
C THR A 107 -9.21 27.15 9.54
N PHE A 108 -9.79 28.08 8.79
CA PHE A 108 -9.20 28.73 7.63
C PHE A 108 -9.36 30.23 7.79
N ALA A 109 -8.28 30.93 8.14
CA ALA A 109 -8.35 32.33 8.54
C ALA A 109 -9.39 32.56 9.65
N ASP A 110 -9.30 31.75 10.70
CA ASP A 110 -10.17 31.74 11.90
C ASP A 110 -11.64 31.37 11.64
N LYS A 111 -11.99 30.86 10.45
CA LYS A 111 -13.33 30.36 10.12
C LYS A 111 -13.38 28.83 10.07
N GLY A 112 -14.48 28.23 10.51
CA GLY A 112 -14.67 26.77 10.46
C GLY A 112 -14.95 26.20 9.06
N GLU A 113 -15.17 27.07 8.07
CA GLU A 113 -15.46 26.71 6.69
C GLU A 113 -14.55 27.46 5.71
N VAL A 114 -14.39 26.91 4.50
CA VAL A 114 -13.67 27.57 3.40
C VAL A 114 -14.31 27.23 2.05
N THR A 115 -14.47 28.25 1.21
CA THR A 115 -14.79 28.07 -0.21
C THR A 115 -13.53 28.30 -1.05
N ILE A 116 -13.10 27.27 -1.76
CA ILE A 116 -11.93 27.31 -2.65
C ILE A 116 -12.45 27.58 -4.07
N PRO A 117 -12.06 28.69 -4.72
CA PRO A 117 -12.49 28.97 -6.09
C PRO A 117 -11.96 27.91 -7.07
N ALA A 118 -12.56 27.82 -8.25
CA ALA A 118 -12.03 26.99 -9.34
C ALA A 118 -10.56 27.35 -9.63
N GLY A 119 -9.69 26.35 -9.74
CA GLY A 119 -8.25 26.54 -9.88
C GLY A 119 -7.51 26.97 -8.60
N GLY A 120 -8.24 27.19 -7.49
CA GLY A 120 -7.72 27.77 -6.25
C GLY A 120 -7.07 26.76 -5.29
N GLN A 121 -6.48 27.28 -4.22
CA GLN A 121 -5.89 26.51 -3.12
C GLN A 121 -6.23 27.14 -1.78
N ALA A 122 -6.20 26.34 -0.71
CA ALA A 122 -6.35 26.80 0.67
C ALA A 122 -5.39 26.04 1.60
N ALA A 123 -5.00 26.69 2.69
CA ALA A 123 -4.29 26.05 3.79
C ALA A 123 -5.04 26.35 5.08
N SER A 124 -5.15 25.35 5.96
CA SER A 124 -5.72 25.58 7.28
C SER A 124 -4.78 26.42 8.15
N ASP A 125 -5.35 27.01 9.19
CA ASP A 125 -4.59 27.50 10.32
C ASP A 125 -3.89 26.33 11.04
N GLY A 126 -2.92 26.64 11.90
CA GLY A 126 -2.15 25.62 12.62
C GLY A 126 -2.89 25.13 13.86
N VAL A 127 -3.07 23.82 13.98
CA VAL A 127 -3.67 23.19 15.17
C VAL A 127 -2.61 22.44 15.99
N ARG A 128 -2.69 22.54 17.33
CA ARG A 128 -1.77 21.85 18.24
C ARG A 128 -2.18 20.39 18.40
N ILE A 129 -1.46 19.53 17.71
CA ILE A 129 -1.52 18.08 17.86
C ILE A 129 -0.09 17.56 17.80
N PRO A 130 0.46 16.97 18.88
CA PRO A 130 1.76 16.36 18.80
C PRO A 130 1.71 15.15 17.87
N VAL A 131 2.62 15.08 16.90
CA VAL A 131 2.67 14.01 15.91
C VAL A 131 4.07 13.44 15.90
N ALA A 132 4.18 12.13 16.07
CA ALA A 132 5.45 11.43 15.93
C ALA A 132 5.80 11.30 14.44
N ALA A 133 7.09 11.29 14.10
CA ALA A 133 7.51 10.92 12.75
C ALA A 133 6.99 9.51 12.44
N ARG A 134 6.53 9.28 11.20
CA ARG A 134 5.96 8.00 10.75
C ARG A 134 4.75 7.52 11.54
N SER A 135 3.91 8.47 11.96
CA SER A 135 2.60 8.14 12.50
C SER A 135 1.51 8.49 11.50
N ASP A 136 0.34 7.88 11.68
CA ASP A 136 -0.81 8.11 10.83
C ASP A 136 -1.69 9.22 11.41
N LEU A 137 -2.05 10.17 10.56
CA LEU A 137 -3.13 11.12 10.81
C LEU A 137 -4.32 10.77 9.94
N VAL A 138 -5.51 11.21 10.33
CA VAL A 138 -6.71 11.19 9.49
C VAL A 138 -7.19 12.62 9.34
N VAL A 139 -7.33 13.06 8.09
CA VAL A 139 -7.97 14.33 7.75
C VAL A 139 -9.41 14.04 7.35
N SER A 140 -10.37 14.69 8.01
CA SER A 140 -11.78 14.60 7.64
C SER A 140 -12.21 15.89 6.95
N LEU A 141 -12.91 15.80 5.82
CA LEU A 141 -13.47 16.94 5.10
C LEU A 141 -14.96 16.70 4.86
N TYR A 142 -15.81 17.61 5.34
CA TYR A 142 -17.25 17.61 5.07
C TYR A 142 -17.59 18.61 3.97
N PHE A 143 -18.38 18.14 3.00
CA PHE A 143 -18.86 18.91 1.86
C PHE A 143 -20.38 19.08 1.99
N PRO A 144 -20.88 20.29 2.35
CA PRO A 144 -22.30 20.54 2.65
C PRO A 144 -23.20 20.64 1.40
N GLY A 145 -22.69 20.37 0.22
CA GLY A 145 -23.44 20.51 -1.03
C GLY A 145 -22.96 19.53 -2.08
N ARG A 146 -23.56 19.61 -3.27
CA ARG A 146 -23.25 18.72 -4.37
C ARG A 146 -21.82 18.94 -4.86
N LEU A 147 -21.06 17.85 -4.91
CA LEU A 147 -19.77 17.80 -5.59
C LEU A 147 -20.01 17.40 -7.05
N THR A 148 -19.87 18.34 -7.97
CA THR A 148 -19.92 18.05 -9.42
C THR A 148 -18.57 17.63 -9.96
N HIS A 149 -17.48 18.03 -9.30
CA HIS A 149 -16.12 17.62 -9.64
C HIS A 149 -15.26 17.53 -8.38
N VAL A 150 -14.41 16.51 -8.33
CA VAL A 150 -13.38 16.34 -7.29
C VAL A 150 -12.02 16.50 -7.95
N SER A 151 -11.25 17.51 -7.52
CA SER A 151 -9.80 17.51 -7.81
C SER A 151 -9.19 16.34 -7.07
N GLN A 152 -8.47 15.47 -7.77
CA GLN A 152 -8.01 14.22 -7.17
C GLN A 152 -6.54 13.93 -7.42
N HIS A 153 -6.05 12.95 -6.69
CA HIS A 153 -4.98 12.08 -7.14
C HIS A 153 -5.51 10.65 -7.17
N TRP A 154 -5.59 10.05 -8.37
CA TRP A 154 -6.34 8.79 -8.55
C TRP A 154 -5.64 7.55 -7.97
N MET A 155 -4.30 7.52 -7.92
CA MET A 155 -3.52 6.36 -7.47
C MET A 155 -3.00 6.53 -6.03
N GLY A 156 -3.89 6.84 -5.07
CA GLY A 156 -3.49 7.13 -3.70
C GLY A 156 -2.87 5.95 -2.93
N LEU A 157 -3.12 4.70 -3.38
CA LEU A 157 -2.64 3.45 -2.75
C LEU A 157 -2.86 3.43 -1.23
N GLN A 158 -3.98 4.00 -0.79
CA GLN A 158 -4.38 4.17 0.58
C GLN A 158 -5.90 4.11 0.62
N THR A 159 -6.46 3.30 1.52
CA THR A 159 -7.92 3.25 1.72
C THR A 159 -8.39 4.58 2.27
N VAL A 160 -9.27 5.24 1.51
CA VAL A 160 -10.00 6.45 1.88
C VAL A 160 -11.45 6.08 2.12
N TYR A 161 -12.07 6.72 3.10
CA TYR A 161 -13.37 6.32 3.62
C TYR A 161 -14.39 7.44 3.42
N TRP A 162 -15.58 7.10 2.96
CA TRP A 162 -16.66 8.03 2.65
C TRP A 162 -17.94 7.64 3.39
N THR A 163 -18.69 8.63 3.82
CA THR A 163 -20.12 8.46 4.15
C THR A 163 -20.91 8.13 2.88
N PRO A 164 -22.10 7.52 2.98
CA PRO A 164 -23.02 7.43 1.84
C PRO A 164 -23.45 8.83 1.38
N ASP A 165 -24.00 8.90 0.16
CA ASP A 165 -24.63 10.11 -0.37
C ASP A 165 -25.74 10.61 0.57
N GLY A 166 -25.75 11.90 0.88
CA GLY A 166 -26.65 12.48 1.89
C GLY A 166 -26.30 12.09 3.34
N GLY A 167 -25.10 11.54 3.58
CA GLY A 167 -24.64 11.10 4.90
C GLY A 167 -24.39 12.22 5.90
N GLY A 168 -24.21 13.47 5.45
CA GLY A 168 -24.03 14.64 6.28
C GLY A 168 -22.64 14.79 6.91
N ASP A 169 -22.54 15.64 7.92
CA ASP A 169 -21.29 15.97 8.61
C ASP A 169 -20.93 14.94 9.68
N HIS A 170 -19.89 14.17 9.41
CA HIS A 170 -19.27 13.21 10.32
C HIS A 170 -17.79 13.52 10.56
N ALA A 171 -17.35 14.75 10.26
CA ALA A 171 -15.93 15.10 10.34
C ALA A 171 -15.43 15.10 11.80
N GLY A 172 -16.28 15.46 12.76
CA GLY A 172 -15.97 15.48 14.20
C GLY A 172 -16.07 14.13 14.93
N ASP A 173 -16.60 13.08 14.29
CA ASP A 173 -16.83 11.80 14.95
C ASP A 173 -15.50 11.08 15.27
N ALA A 174 -15.41 10.43 16.43
CA ALA A 174 -14.25 9.57 16.71
C ALA A 174 -14.38 8.19 16.03
N GLY A 175 -15.61 7.64 16.02
CA GLY A 175 -15.93 6.33 15.45
C GLY A 175 -15.96 6.32 13.92
N GLY A 176 -15.88 5.12 13.35
CA GLY A 176 -15.83 4.91 11.90
C GLY A 176 -17.15 4.48 11.25
N ASP A 177 -18.21 4.30 12.03
CA ASP A 177 -19.42 3.57 11.64
C ASP A 177 -20.20 4.24 10.49
N ALA A 178 -20.15 5.58 10.40
CA ALA A 178 -20.79 6.33 9.33
C ALA A 178 -20.09 6.17 7.96
N PHE A 179 -18.85 5.66 7.94
CA PHE A 179 -18.03 5.58 6.73
C PHE A 179 -18.12 4.19 6.11
N THR A 180 -19.20 3.96 5.36
CA THR A 180 -19.54 2.65 4.80
C THR A 180 -18.99 2.41 3.40
N THR A 181 -18.42 3.42 2.76
CA THR A 181 -17.88 3.35 1.39
C THR A 181 -16.38 3.63 1.41
N THR A 182 -15.62 3.00 0.51
CA THR A 182 -14.18 3.22 0.39
C THR A 182 -13.72 3.34 -1.05
N ASP A 183 -12.68 4.13 -1.28
CA ASP A 183 -11.91 4.14 -2.52
C ASP A 183 -10.40 4.21 -2.23
N SER A 184 -9.59 4.48 -3.26
CA SER A 184 -8.15 4.67 -3.15
C SER A 184 -7.65 5.98 -3.78
N THR A 185 -8.50 7.01 -3.84
CA THR A 185 -8.17 8.34 -4.39
C THR A 185 -7.87 9.32 -3.26
N PHE A 186 -7.00 10.31 -3.49
CA PHE A 186 -6.84 11.44 -2.55
C PHE A 186 -7.61 12.66 -3.07
N PRO A 187 -8.82 12.94 -2.55
CA PRO A 187 -9.63 14.07 -2.99
C PRO A 187 -9.19 15.37 -2.30
N PHE A 188 -8.94 16.42 -3.09
CA PHE A 188 -8.60 17.80 -2.71
C PHE A 188 -7.33 18.00 -1.84
N LEU A 189 -6.91 17.01 -1.07
CA LEU A 189 -5.77 17.08 -0.15
C LEU A 189 -4.44 17.00 -0.90
N THR A 190 -3.60 18.02 -0.72
CA THR A 190 -2.26 18.10 -1.35
C THR A 190 -1.11 17.96 -0.37
N GLY A 191 -1.35 18.17 0.93
CA GLY A 191 -0.28 18.05 1.90
C GLY A 191 -0.68 18.22 3.34
N VAL A 192 0.19 17.72 4.21
CA VAL A 192 0.20 17.96 5.65
C VAL A 192 1.57 18.52 6.02
N ASP A 193 1.56 19.70 6.62
CA ASP A 193 2.77 20.36 7.09
C ASP A 193 2.83 20.28 8.62
N VAL A 194 4.04 20.13 9.16
CA VAL A 194 4.31 20.11 10.60
C VAL A 194 5.20 21.28 11.00
N ARG A 195 5.12 21.67 12.28
CA ARG A 195 6.00 22.66 12.91
C ARG A 195 6.37 22.23 14.33
N GLY A 196 7.48 22.73 14.85
CA GLY A 196 7.93 22.48 16.23
C GLY A 196 8.61 21.13 16.42
N GLY A 197 9.04 20.50 15.33
CA GLY A 197 9.79 19.25 15.32
C GLY A 197 11.30 19.44 15.12
N PRO A 198 12.07 18.33 15.20
CA PRO A 198 13.51 18.35 14.97
C PRO A 198 13.90 18.44 13.48
N ALA A 199 12.97 18.20 12.55
CA ALA A 199 13.23 18.26 11.12
C ALA A 199 13.61 19.69 10.66
N ARG A 200 14.49 19.80 9.68
CA ARG A 200 15.04 21.08 9.19
C ARG A 200 14.85 21.33 7.69
N GLY A 201 14.21 20.38 7.00
CA GLY A 201 13.81 20.50 5.60
C GLY A 201 13.13 19.23 5.12
N SER A 202 12.69 19.25 3.87
CA SER A 202 12.03 18.14 3.20
C SER A 202 12.68 17.79 1.87
N VAL A 203 12.62 16.52 1.53
CA VAL A 203 12.97 15.95 0.23
C VAL A 203 11.70 15.77 -0.57
N VAL A 204 11.68 16.24 -1.81
CA VAL A 204 10.57 15.99 -2.74
C VAL A 204 10.98 14.89 -3.72
N ALA A 205 10.19 13.83 -3.82
CA ALA A 205 10.34 12.79 -4.82
C ALA A 205 9.48 13.17 -6.03
N LEU A 206 10.08 13.77 -7.07
CA LEU A 206 9.39 14.09 -8.31
C LEU A 206 9.55 12.92 -9.28
N GLY A 207 8.44 12.29 -9.66
CA GLY A 207 8.50 11.15 -10.56
C GLY A 207 7.17 10.68 -11.12
N ASP A 208 7.27 9.51 -11.77
CA ASP A 208 6.17 8.83 -12.46
C ASP A 208 5.46 7.78 -11.57
N SER A 209 4.83 6.76 -12.20
CA SER A 209 4.12 5.66 -11.53
C SER A 209 4.97 4.90 -10.53
N ILE A 210 6.27 4.79 -10.76
CA ILE A 210 7.18 4.08 -9.86
C ILE A 210 7.37 4.90 -8.58
N THR A 211 7.43 6.23 -8.69
CA THR A 211 7.49 7.13 -7.53
C THR A 211 6.15 7.25 -6.83
N ASP A 212 5.08 7.25 -7.60
CA ASP A 212 3.70 7.27 -7.11
C ASP A 212 3.40 6.02 -6.27
N GLY A 213 3.93 4.86 -6.69
CA GLY A 213 3.98 3.64 -5.87
C GLY A 213 3.36 2.41 -6.53
N ALA A 214 3.15 2.42 -7.84
CA ALA A 214 2.53 1.31 -8.57
C ALA A 214 3.17 -0.04 -8.21
N SER A 215 2.32 -1.06 -8.08
CA SER A 215 2.65 -2.42 -7.62
C SER A 215 3.15 -2.55 -6.16
N SER A 216 3.14 -1.47 -5.37
CA SER A 216 3.32 -1.56 -3.91
C SER A 216 2.03 -2.00 -3.21
N ALA A 217 2.17 -2.69 -2.08
CA ALA A 217 1.04 -3.13 -1.26
C ALA A 217 0.17 -1.93 -0.80
N SER A 218 -1.12 -1.97 -1.16
CA SER A 218 -2.08 -0.93 -0.82
C SER A 218 -2.22 -0.76 0.70
N SER A 219 -2.32 0.49 1.16
CA SER A 219 -2.45 0.85 2.58
C SER A 219 -1.30 0.40 3.49
N ALA A 220 -0.19 -0.11 2.94
CA ALA A 220 0.96 -0.59 3.71
C ALA A 220 2.08 0.46 3.88
N ASN A 221 2.00 1.58 3.15
CA ASN A 221 3.05 2.63 3.11
C ASN A 221 4.44 2.06 2.77
N ARG A 222 4.50 1.22 1.73
CA ARG A 222 5.71 0.53 1.24
C ARG A 222 6.23 1.10 -0.09
N ARG A 223 5.87 2.34 -0.42
CA ARG A 223 6.41 3.06 -1.59
C ARG A 223 7.85 3.49 -1.27
N TRP A 224 8.70 3.66 -2.28
CA TRP A 224 10.09 4.05 -2.02
C TRP A 224 10.23 5.39 -1.26
N PRO A 225 9.35 6.41 -1.43
CA PRO A 225 9.40 7.62 -0.60
C PRO A 225 9.05 7.35 0.87
N ASP A 226 8.16 6.39 1.17
CA ASP A 226 7.84 6.00 2.55
C ASP A 226 9.03 5.28 3.22
N TYR A 227 9.69 4.39 2.48
CA TYR A 227 10.93 3.78 2.95
C TYR A 227 12.05 4.81 3.14
N LEU A 228 12.15 5.82 2.27
CA LEU A 228 13.10 6.91 2.45
C LEU A 228 12.76 7.74 3.71
N ALA A 229 11.48 8.02 3.96
CA ALA A 229 11.03 8.67 5.19
C ALA A 229 11.43 7.86 6.43
N ALA A 230 11.31 6.53 6.38
CA ALA A 230 11.79 5.64 7.44
C ALA A 230 13.28 5.79 7.72
N ARG A 231 14.10 5.86 6.67
CA ARG A 231 15.54 6.09 6.83
C ARG A 231 15.85 7.46 7.44
N LEU A 232 15.23 8.51 6.92
CA LEU A 232 15.48 9.90 7.33
C LEU A 232 15.00 10.16 8.76
N SER A 233 13.87 9.59 9.17
CA SER A 233 13.36 9.70 10.54
C SER A 233 14.30 9.08 11.60
N ALA A 234 15.15 8.14 11.20
CA ALA A 234 16.11 7.47 12.08
C ALA A 234 17.46 8.22 12.22
N CYS A 235 17.65 9.31 11.47
CA CYS A 235 18.81 10.20 11.58
C CYS A 235 18.73 11.06 12.84
N ALA A 236 19.87 11.60 13.30
CA ALA A 236 19.88 12.53 14.44
C ALA A 236 19.20 13.87 14.09
N THR A 237 19.41 14.33 12.85
CA THR A 237 18.63 15.42 12.25
C THR A 237 17.76 14.82 11.15
N PRO A 238 16.44 14.65 11.37
CA PRO A 238 15.55 14.06 10.38
C PRO A 238 15.10 15.08 9.32
N ALA A 239 14.45 14.59 8.27
CA ALA A 239 13.86 15.40 7.21
C ALA A 239 12.49 14.84 6.82
N GLY A 240 11.62 15.71 6.31
CA GLY A 240 10.37 15.30 5.68
C GLY A 240 10.62 14.69 4.29
N VAL A 241 9.67 13.90 3.81
CA VAL A 241 9.63 13.36 2.45
C VAL A 241 8.25 13.60 1.87
N LEU A 242 8.23 14.15 0.66
CA LEU A 242 7.03 14.53 -0.07
C LEU A 242 6.97 13.72 -1.36
N ASN A 243 5.90 12.94 -1.55
CA ASN A 243 5.72 12.16 -2.76
C ASN A 243 4.99 13.02 -3.82
N ALA A 244 5.70 13.37 -4.89
CA ALA A 244 5.15 14.05 -6.06
C ALA A 244 5.14 13.11 -7.28
N GLY A 245 4.91 11.82 -7.06
CA GLY A 245 4.63 10.84 -8.09
C GLY A 245 3.32 11.11 -8.81
N ILE A 246 3.30 10.92 -10.13
CA ILE A 246 2.07 10.82 -10.92
C ILE A 246 2.23 9.67 -11.93
N SER A 247 1.36 8.67 -11.87
CA SER A 247 1.38 7.58 -12.84
C SER A 247 1.36 8.05 -14.30
N GLY A 248 2.25 7.51 -15.13
CA GLY A 248 2.40 7.89 -16.54
C GLY A 248 3.05 9.27 -16.79
N ASN A 249 3.55 9.96 -15.76
CA ASN A 249 4.16 11.28 -15.96
C ASN A 249 5.42 11.21 -16.83
N ARG A 250 5.73 12.33 -17.48
CA ARG A 250 6.83 12.49 -18.43
C ARG A 250 7.49 13.83 -18.25
N ILE A 251 8.75 13.92 -18.66
CA ILE A 251 9.50 15.17 -18.75
C ILE A 251 9.13 15.97 -20.01
N THR A 252 9.01 15.27 -21.13
CA THR A 252 8.98 15.89 -22.47
C THR A 252 7.61 16.37 -22.90
N ALA A 253 6.52 15.79 -22.39
CA ALA A 253 5.16 16.18 -22.75
C ALA A 253 4.12 15.74 -21.71
N GLY A 254 3.17 16.62 -21.39
CA GLY A 254 1.98 16.31 -20.58
C GLY A 254 0.81 15.80 -21.42
N THR A 255 -0.27 15.42 -20.76
CA THR A 255 -1.60 15.19 -21.35
C THR A 255 -2.66 15.88 -20.50
N ASP A 256 -3.89 15.95 -21.00
CA ASP A 256 -5.02 16.42 -20.20
C ASP A 256 -5.14 15.60 -18.93
N GLY A 257 -5.19 16.28 -17.78
CA GLY A 257 -5.21 15.63 -16.47
C GLY A 257 -3.87 15.07 -15.99
N ASN A 258 -2.78 15.15 -16.76
CA ASN A 258 -1.44 14.69 -16.35
C ASN A 258 -0.34 15.63 -16.91
N PRO A 259 -0.17 16.83 -16.31
CA PRO A 259 0.81 17.82 -16.78
C PRO A 259 2.23 17.29 -16.64
N SER A 260 3.12 17.62 -17.57
CA SER A 260 4.52 17.19 -17.54
C SER A 260 5.25 17.63 -16.26
N ALA A 261 6.31 16.92 -15.89
CA ALA A 261 7.13 17.25 -14.73
C ALA A 261 7.60 18.73 -14.72
N PRO A 262 8.05 19.33 -15.84
CA PRO A 262 8.35 20.77 -15.89
C PRO A 262 7.14 21.69 -15.65
N GLU A 263 5.96 21.35 -16.16
CA GLU A 263 4.75 22.19 -16.01
C GLU A 263 4.27 22.23 -14.56
N ARG A 264 4.34 21.10 -13.85
CA ARG A 264 3.94 21.00 -12.45
C ARG A 264 5.04 21.33 -11.44
N LEU A 265 6.27 21.57 -11.89
CA LEU A 265 7.45 21.75 -11.04
C LEU A 265 7.26 22.85 -9.97
N GLU A 266 6.65 23.97 -10.33
CA GLU A 266 6.43 25.09 -9.39
C GLU A 266 5.52 24.66 -8.23
N ARG A 267 4.41 23.99 -8.56
CA ARG A 267 3.38 23.56 -7.63
C ARG A 267 3.86 22.39 -6.76
N ASP A 268 4.42 21.37 -7.39
CA ASP A 268 4.70 20.08 -6.73
C ASP A 268 6.06 20.02 -6.05
N VAL A 269 7.00 20.92 -6.41
CA VAL A 269 8.36 20.94 -5.84
C VAL A 269 8.72 22.30 -5.27
N LEU A 270 8.75 23.35 -6.09
CA LEU A 270 9.40 24.62 -5.73
C LEU A 270 8.62 25.41 -4.67
N SER A 271 7.31 25.20 -4.57
CA SER A 271 6.44 25.84 -3.59
C SER A 271 6.19 24.98 -2.34
N GLN A 272 6.78 23.78 -2.26
CA GLN A 272 6.55 22.89 -1.13
C GLN A 272 7.22 23.42 0.15
N PRO A 273 6.50 23.47 1.29
CA PRO A 273 7.02 24.01 2.54
C PRO A 273 8.27 23.27 3.01
N GLY A 274 9.36 24.01 3.23
CA GLY A 274 10.62 23.46 3.70
C GLY A 274 11.36 22.58 2.69
N ALA A 275 10.97 22.56 1.40
CA ALA A 275 11.70 21.81 0.38
C ALA A 275 13.15 22.31 0.25
N ARG A 276 14.09 21.36 0.30
CA ARG A 276 15.54 21.63 0.20
C ARG A 276 16.22 20.77 -0.86
N THR A 277 15.67 19.61 -1.15
CA THR A 277 16.23 18.66 -2.10
C THR A 277 15.11 18.03 -2.90
N VAL A 278 15.30 17.86 -4.20
CA VAL A 278 14.44 17.05 -5.06
C VAL A 278 15.21 15.82 -5.52
N VAL A 279 14.57 14.66 -5.47
CA VAL A 279 15.00 13.45 -6.18
C VAL A 279 14.17 13.40 -7.46
N LEU A 280 14.83 13.57 -8.61
CA LEU A 280 14.20 13.51 -9.93
C LEU A 280 14.30 12.08 -10.48
N PHE A 281 13.16 11.38 -10.53
CA PHE A 281 13.06 10.02 -11.05
C PHE A 281 11.96 9.93 -12.10
N GLU A 282 12.34 10.20 -13.33
CA GLU A 282 11.47 10.31 -14.51
C GLU A 282 12.22 9.79 -15.74
N GLY A 283 11.50 9.55 -16.82
CA GLY A 283 12.07 9.26 -18.14
C GLY A 283 11.69 7.90 -18.72
N VAL A 284 11.19 6.96 -17.90
CA VAL A 284 10.80 5.65 -18.44
C VAL A 284 9.60 5.78 -19.38
N ASN A 285 8.60 6.60 -19.04
CA ASN A 285 7.44 6.88 -19.89
C ASN A 285 7.82 7.68 -21.14
N ASP A 286 8.78 8.60 -21.03
CA ASP A 286 9.30 9.36 -22.16
C ASP A 286 9.92 8.43 -23.21
N LEU A 287 10.81 7.52 -22.79
CA LEU A 287 11.54 6.61 -23.67
C LEU A 287 10.69 5.45 -24.20
N SER A 288 9.75 4.96 -23.39
CA SER A 288 8.93 3.79 -23.70
C SER A 288 7.81 4.13 -24.68
N TRP A 289 6.61 4.42 -24.20
CA TRP A 289 5.46 4.73 -25.02
C TRP A 289 5.43 6.19 -25.50
N GLY A 290 6.14 7.09 -24.81
CA GLY A 290 6.30 8.48 -25.23
C GLY A 290 7.16 8.66 -26.49
N GLY A 291 8.05 7.71 -26.77
CA GLY A 291 8.90 7.70 -27.98
C GLY A 291 9.93 8.83 -28.07
N ALA A 292 10.23 9.50 -26.95
CA ALA A 292 11.27 10.52 -26.91
C ALA A 292 12.67 9.88 -26.99
N THR A 293 13.63 10.62 -27.56
CA THR A 293 15.04 10.22 -27.54
C THR A 293 15.69 10.54 -26.21
N GLY A 294 16.85 9.92 -25.93
CA GLY A 294 17.62 10.22 -24.73
C GLY A 294 18.03 11.69 -24.64
N ASP A 295 18.30 12.36 -25.76
CA ASP A 295 18.65 13.80 -25.78
C ASP A 295 17.49 14.68 -25.32
N GLN A 296 16.27 14.40 -25.78
CA GLN A 296 15.08 15.17 -25.41
C GLN A 296 14.81 15.05 -23.91
N VAL A 297 14.94 13.85 -23.34
CA VAL A 297 14.81 13.61 -21.91
C VAL A 297 15.90 14.37 -21.14
N ILE A 298 17.17 14.25 -21.56
CA ILE A 298 18.31 14.94 -20.94
C ILE A 298 18.11 16.46 -20.93
N ASP A 299 17.65 17.05 -22.02
CA ASP A 299 17.45 18.50 -22.10
C ASP A 299 16.32 18.98 -21.17
N GLY A 300 15.24 18.20 -21.06
CA GLY A 300 14.19 18.46 -20.07
C GLY A 300 14.70 18.34 -18.62
N MET A 301 15.52 17.32 -18.31
CA MET A 301 16.18 17.17 -17.00
C MET A 301 17.04 18.39 -16.66
N LYS A 302 17.86 18.89 -17.61
CA LYS A 302 18.65 20.12 -17.42
C LYS A 302 17.76 21.33 -17.12
N GLY A 303 16.61 21.42 -17.79
CA GLY A 303 15.62 22.48 -17.56
C GLY A 303 15.06 22.47 -16.14
N ILE A 304 14.68 21.29 -15.64
CA ILE A 304 14.22 21.09 -14.25
C ILE A 304 15.31 21.46 -13.26
N VAL A 305 16.53 20.94 -13.46
CA VAL A 305 17.68 21.18 -12.56
C VAL A 305 17.95 22.67 -12.43
N ARG A 306 18.04 23.39 -13.55
CA ARG A 306 18.27 24.84 -13.57
C ARG A 306 17.22 25.60 -12.76
N ARG A 307 15.94 25.23 -12.88
CA ARG A 307 14.83 25.89 -12.15
C ARG A 307 14.88 25.57 -10.65
N ALA A 308 15.23 24.35 -10.27
CA ALA A 308 15.40 23.96 -8.88
C ALA A 308 16.60 24.67 -8.23
N HIS A 309 17.76 24.71 -8.90
CA HIS A 309 18.94 25.45 -8.44
C HIS A 309 18.67 26.95 -8.31
N ALA A 310 17.89 27.55 -9.20
CA ALA A 310 17.48 28.96 -9.09
C ALA A 310 16.63 29.25 -7.84
N ARG A 311 16.02 28.23 -7.23
CA ARG A 311 15.32 28.31 -5.93
C ARG A 311 16.17 27.81 -4.76
N GLY A 312 17.44 27.50 -4.99
CA GLY A 312 18.37 27.01 -3.98
C GLY A 312 18.14 25.57 -3.52
N LEU A 313 17.38 24.78 -4.30
CA LEU A 313 17.19 23.35 -4.01
C LEU A 313 18.35 22.54 -4.58
N ARG A 314 18.77 21.49 -3.85
CA ARG A 314 19.65 20.45 -4.38
C ARG A 314 18.85 19.50 -5.28
N VAL A 315 19.48 18.93 -6.31
CA VAL A 315 18.85 17.97 -7.23
C VAL A 315 19.65 16.69 -7.27
N ILE A 316 19.04 15.58 -6.85
CA ILE A 316 19.57 14.22 -7.00
C ILE A 316 18.87 13.56 -8.18
N GLY A 317 19.62 13.19 -9.22
CA GLY A 317 19.07 12.43 -10.34
C GLY A 317 18.96 10.94 -10.00
N ALA A 318 17.86 10.29 -10.38
CA ALA A 318 17.75 8.83 -10.29
C ALA A 318 17.89 8.21 -11.69
N THR A 319 18.63 7.10 -11.79
CA THR A 319 18.77 6.37 -13.06
C THR A 319 17.45 5.70 -13.44
N VAL A 320 17.10 5.74 -14.73
CA VAL A 320 15.94 5.07 -15.33
C VAL A 320 16.14 3.56 -15.26
N VAL A 321 15.16 2.87 -14.67
CA VAL A 321 15.17 1.42 -14.43
C VAL A 321 15.14 0.60 -15.73
N PRO A 322 15.64 -0.65 -15.74
CA PRO A 322 15.41 -1.56 -16.85
C PRO A 322 13.92 -1.87 -17.02
N TYR A 323 13.46 -2.12 -18.25
CA TYR A 323 12.05 -2.45 -18.52
C TYR A 323 11.86 -3.43 -19.69
N ARG A 324 12.88 -4.24 -20.01
CA ARG A 324 12.75 -5.28 -21.04
C ARG A 324 11.75 -6.34 -20.59
N GLY A 325 10.75 -6.60 -21.43
CA GLY A 325 9.63 -7.49 -21.13
C GLY A 325 8.32 -6.75 -20.89
N TRP A 326 8.36 -5.43 -20.69
CA TRP A 326 7.16 -4.62 -20.54
C TRP A 326 6.51 -4.33 -21.91
N GLY A 327 5.74 -5.30 -22.39
CA GLY A 327 5.05 -5.24 -23.68
C GLY A 327 5.98 -4.92 -24.86
N ASP A 328 5.41 -4.30 -25.90
CA ASP A 328 6.15 -3.88 -27.10
C ASP A 328 6.83 -2.51 -26.94
N TRP A 329 6.91 -1.99 -25.72
CA TRP A 329 7.44 -0.65 -25.44
C TRP A 329 8.97 -0.62 -25.30
N TRP A 330 9.62 -1.77 -25.29
CA TRP A 330 11.07 -1.91 -25.24
C TRP A 330 11.65 -2.32 -26.61
N THR A 331 12.76 -1.69 -27.01
CA THR A 331 13.58 -2.09 -28.17
C THR A 331 15.05 -1.81 -27.86
N GLU A 332 15.97 -2.43 -28.63
CA GLU A 332 17.42 -2.15 -28.52
C GLU A 332 17.74 -0.65 -28.66
N ALA A 333 17.03 0.06 -29.56
CA ALA A 333 17.22 1.49 -29.75
C ALA A 333 16.80 2.30 -28.50
N LYS A 334 15.66 1.95 -27.89
CA LYS A 334 15.19 2.58 -26.65
C LYS A 334 16.07 2.25 -25.46
N GLU A 335 16.61 1.03 -25.40
CA GLU A 335 17.62 0.66 -24.40
C GLU A 335 18.90 1.50 -24.56
N ALA A 336 19.35 1.76 -25.78
CA ALA A 336 20.47 2.66 -26.02
C ALA A 336 20.20 4.09 -25.53
N ASP A 337 18.98 4.61 -25.77
CA ASP A 337 18.56 5.91 -25.22
C ASP A 337 18.48 5.90 -23.69
N ARG A 338 17.98 4.82 -23.08
CA ARG A 338 17.97 4.65 -21.61
C ARG A 338 19.38 4.67 -21.03
N GLN A 339 20.32 3.95 -21.64
CA GLN A 339 21.72 3.94 -21.22
C GLN A 339 22.37 5.33 -21.37
N LYS A 340 22.00 6.07 -22.43
CA LYS A 340 22.45 7.45 -22.62
C LYS A 340 21.95 8.37 -21.51
N VAL A 341 20.67 8.30 -21.15
CA VAL A 341 20.11 9.05 -20.01
C VAL A 341 20.79 8.66 -18.70
N ASN A 342 20.98 7.36 -18.45
CA ASN A 342 21.61 6.87 -17.23
C ASN A 342 23.08 7.27 -17.11
N THR A 343 23.81 7.29 -18.22
CA THR A 343 25.19 7.82 -18.26
C THR A 343 25.20 9.30 -17.93
N PHE A 344 24.26 10.09 -18.48
CA PHE A 344 24.11 11.50 -18.14
C PHE A 344 23.78 11.71 -16.65
N VAL A 345 22.91 10.90 -16.05
CA VAL A 345 22.58 10.98 -14.61
C VAL A 345 23.81 10.71 -13.74
N ARG A 346 24.63 9.72 -14.10
CA ARG A 346 25.83 9.34 -13.32
C ARG A 346 26.97 10.34 -13.50
N ASP A 347 27.24 10.76 -14.73
CA ASP A 347 28.51 11.40 -15.12
C ASP A 347 28.35 12.80 -15.74
N GLY A 348 27.11 13.25 -16.00
CA GLY A 348 26.83 14.49 -16.74
C GLY A 348 27.13 15.79 -15.97
N GLY A 349 27.41 15.72 -14.67
CA GLY A 349 27.84 16.86 -13.85
C GLY A 349 26.78 17.94 -13.60
N VAL A 350 25.53 17.71 -14.00
CA VAL A 350 24.41 18.66 -13.83
C VAL A 350 23.72 18.49 -12.46
N PHE A 351 23.65 17.25 -11.95
CA PHE A 351 23.05 16.95 -10.66
C PHE A 351 24.02 17.17 -9.49
N ASP A 352 23.51 17.43 -8.29
CA ASP A 352 24.29 17.52 -7.05
C ASP A 352 24.74 16.14 -6.52
N GLY A 353 24.20 15.07 -7.12
CA GLY A 353 24.46 13.67 -6.83
C GLY A 353 23.44 12.79 -7.57
N TYR A 354 23.55 11.47 -7.42
CA TYR A 354 22.59 10.55 -8.03
C TYR A 354 22.21 9.40 -7.10
N ALA A 355 21.08 8.77 -7.37
CA ALA A 355 20.67 7.49 -6.82
C ALA A 355 20.60 6.46 -7.96
N ASP A 356 21.39 5.39 -7.86
CA ASP A 356 21.51 4.41 -8.94
C ASP A 356 20.41 3.33 -8.85
N PHE A 357 19.19 3.70 -9.21
CA PHE A 357 18.02 2.84 -9.18
C PHE A 357 18.12 1.70 -10.21
N ASP A 358 18.65 1.96 -11.41
CA ASP A 358 19.00 0.92 -12.40
C ASP A 358 19.84 -0.19 -11.77
N LYS A 359 20.98 0.15 -11.15
CA LYS A 359 21.85 -0.84 -10.51
C LYS A 359 21.18 -1.54 -9.33
N ALA A 360 20.27 -0.87 -8.62
CA ALA A 360 19.65 -1.41 -7.42
C ALA A 360 18.70 -2.58 -7.70
N VAL A 361 18.12 -2.64 -8.90
CA VAL A 361 17.04 -3.59 -9.23
C VAL A 361 17.27 -4.42 -10.49
N ARG A 362 18.24 -4.07 -11.35
CA ARG A 362 18.51 -4.85 -12.57
C ARG A 362 18.97 -6.26 -12.26
N ASP A 363 18.62 -7.18 -13.15
CA ASP A 363 19.16 -8.54 -13.13
C ASP A 363 20.68 -8.47 -13.37
N PRO A 364 21.52 -9.10 -12.52
CA PRO A 364 22.96 -9.13 -12.73
C PRO A 364 23.38 -9.86 -14.01
N ASP A 365 22.60 -10.84 -14.47
CA ASP A 365 22.89 -11.66 -15.65
C ASP A 365 22.29 -11.07 -16.94
N ASP A 366 21.18 -10.34 -16.85
CA ASP A 366 20.63 -9.51 -17.94
C ASP A 366 20.27 -8.10 -17.46
N PRO A 367 21.22 -7.14 -17.47
CA PRO A 367 21.02 -5.77 -16.97
C PRO A 367 19.94 -4.95 -17.67
N THR A 368 19.34 -5.47 -18.74
CA THR A 368 18.21 -4.84 -19.46
C THR A 368 16.85 -5.18 -18.82
N ARG A 369 16.81 -6.11 -17.85
CA ARG A 369 15.61 -6.59 -17.14
C ARG A 369 15.67 -6.30 -15.64
N TYR A 370 14.50 -6.29 -15.01
CA TYR A 370 14.40 -6.37 -13.56
C TYR A 370 14.90 -7.73 -13.06
N GLY A 371 15.62 -7.74 -11.94
CA GLY A 371 15.90 -8.95 -11.21
C GLY A 371 14.63 -9.51 -10.58
N ALA A 372 14.43 -10.83 -10.65
CA ALA A 372 13.19 -11.49 -10.24
C ALA A 372 12.72 -11.17 -8.81
N ALA A 373 13.66 -10.89 -7.89
CA ALA A 373 13.32 -10.51 -6.51
C ALA A 373 12.61 -9.15 -6.38
N PHE A 374 12.73 -8.28 -7.39
CA PHE A 374 12.24 -6.90 -7.38
C PHE A 374 11.08 -6.66 -8.35
N ASP A 375 10.89 -7.55 -9.32
CA ASP A 375 9.85 -7.43 -10.35
C ASP A 375 8.45 -7.70 -9.76
N SER A 376 7.46 -6.89 -10.15
CA SER A 376 6.04 -7.16 -9.87
C SER A 376 5.39 -8.14 -10.86
N CYS A 377 6.20 -8.67 -11.79
CA CYS A 377 5.85 -9.54 -12.91
C CYS A 377 5.27 -8.81 -14.13
N ASP A 378 5.14 -7.48 -14.10
CA ASP A 378 4.82 -6.68 -15.27
C ASP A 378 6.07 -6.20 -16.04
N HIS A 379 7.27 -6.45 -15.48
CA HIS A 379 8.56 -6.10 -16.03
C HIS A 379 8.85 -4.59 -16.11
N LEU A 380 8.11 -3.74 -15.38
CA LEU A 380 8.35 -2.30 -15.25
C LEU A 380 8.31 -1.82 -13.79
N HIS A 381 7.24 -2.16 -13.08
CA HIS A 381 7.00 -1.66 -11.74
C HIS A 381 7.65 -2.60 -10.72
N PRO A 382 8.34 -2.05 -9.72
CA PRO A 382 8.91 -2.86 -8.65
C PRO A 382 7.81 -3.35 -7.69
N ASN A 383 8.02 -4.51 -7.11
CA ASN A 383 7.30 -4.94 -5.90
C ASN A 383 7.82 -4.20 -4.64
N ASP A 384 7.27 -4.47 -3.44
CA ASP A 384 7.72 -3.76 -2.22
C ASP A 384 9.23 -3.93 -1.93
N THR A 385 9.81 -5.09 -2.28
CA THR A 385 11.26 -5.34 -2.13
C THR A 385 12.06 -4.43 -3.08
N GLY A 386 11.59 -4.22 -4.30
CA GLY A 386 12.17 -3.28 -5.26
C GLY A 386 11.99 -1.82 -4.81
N MET A 387 10.82 -1.45 -4.29
CA MET A 387 10.58 -0.12 -3.69
C MET A 387 11.55 0.16 -2.56
N LYS A 388 11.81 -0.83 -1.70
CA LYS A 388 12.83 -0.72 -0.66
C LYS A 388 14.24 -0.60 -1.24
N ALA A 389 14.56 -1.32 -2.30
CA ALA A 389 15.87 -1.23 -2.96
C ALA A 389 16.18 0.18 -3.48
N PHE A 390 15.20 0.87 -4.05
CA PHE A 390 15.33 2.29 -4.41
C PHE A 390 15.60 3.17 -3.21
N ALA A 391 14.79 3.03 -2.16
CA ALA A 391 15.02 3.76 -0.94
C ALA A 391 16.40 3.49 -0.35
N ASP A 392 16.92 2.25 -0.40
CA ASP A 392 18.26 1.88 0.08
C ASP A 392 19.37 2.53 -0.75
N ALA A 393 19.17 2.72 -2.05
CA ALA A 393 20.14 3.25 -3.00
C ALA A 393 20.38 4.77 -2.89
N VAL A 394 19.51 5.51 -2.21
CA VAL A 394 19.69 6.95 -1.98
C VAL A 394 20.82 7.21 -0.98
N ASP A 395 21.84 8.01 -1.32
CA ASP A 395 22.83 8.49 -0.33
C ASP A 395 22.21 9.60 0.53
N LEU A 396 21.89 9.27 1.78
CA LEU A 396 21.28 10.21 2.72
C LEU A 396 22.17 11.43 3.00
N ALA A 397 23.49 11.26 2.97
CA ALA A 397 24.41 12.37 3.17
C ALA A 397 24.39 13.33 1.96
N GLY A 398 24.24 12.79 0.74
CA GLY A 398 24.13 13.56 -0.50
C GLY A 398 22.89 14.45 -0.56
N LEU A 399 21.82 14.07 0.14
CA LEU A 399 20.59 14.87 0.23
C LEU A 399 20.81 16.22 0.94
N GLY A 400 21.81 16.34 1.83
CA GLY A 400 22.15 17.60 2.49
C GLY A 400 21.13 18.12 3.53
N VAL A 401 20.10 17.32 3.85
CA VAL A 401 19.01 17.70 4.79
C VAL A 401 18.98 16.88 6.07
N ALA A 402 19.72 15.77 6.12
CA ALA A 402 19.76 14.87 7.25
C ALA A 402 21.20 14.53 7.64
N HIS A 403 21.43 14.30 8.94
CA HIS A 403 22.76 14.10 9.50
C HIS A 403 22.81 12.95 10.51
N ASP A 404 23.98 12.30 10.59
CA ASP A 404 24.24 11.16 11.48
C ASP A 404 23.17 10.05 11.34
N CYS A 405 22.97 9.64 10.09
CA CYS A 405 22.00 8.63 9.69
C CYS A 405 22.54 7.20 9.87
N PRO A 406 21.69 6.23 10.27
CA PRO A 406 22.03 4.80 10.22
C PRO A 406 22.38 4.37 8.79
N SER A 407 23.47 3.61 8.62
CA SER A 407 23.97 3.27 7.28
C SER A 407 23.82 1.82 6.85
N ALA A 408 23.66 0.85 7.76
CA ALA A 408 23.45 -0.53 7.36
C ALA A 408 21.96 -0.81 7.13
N ARG A 409 21.64 -1.50 6.03
CA ARG A 409 20.28 -1.83 5.60
C ARG A 409 20.11 -3.33 5.47
N VAL A 410 19.06 -3.87 6.09
CA VAL A 410 18.67 -5.26 5.95
C VAL A 410 17.58 -5.39 4.89
N ARG A 411 17.64 -6.46 4.10
CA ARG A 411 16.61 -6.87 3.15
C ARG A 411 16.20 -8.31 3.40
N LEU A 412 14.91 -8.62 3.34
CA LEU A 412 14.36 -9.96 3.45
C LEU A 412 13.84 -10.44 2.07
N THR A 413 14.21 -11.65 1.66
CA THR A 413 13.83 -12.25 0.36
C THR A 413 13.50 -13.74 0.51
N PRO A 414 12.70 -14.36 -0.38
CA PRO A 414 12.06 -13.75 -1.55
C PRO A 414 10.93 -12.79 -1.15
N TYR A 415 10.45 -12.00 -2.11
CA TYR A 415 9.21 -11.23 -1.95
C TYR A 415 8.03 -12.21 -1.95
N HIS A 416 7.10 -12.08 -0.99
CA HIS A 416 5.91 -12.95 -0.87
C HIS A 416 6.23 -14.47 -0.88
N PRO A 417 7.05 -14.98 0.06
CA PRO A 417 7.29 -16.41 0.14
C PRO A 417 5.99 -17.16 0.43
N SER A 418 5.78 -18.25 -0.30
CA SER A 418 4.77 -19.26 0.03
C SER A 418 5.36 -20.21 1.07
N LEU A 419 4.77 -20.25 2.26
CA LEU A 419 5.24 -21.03 3.40
C LEU A 419 4.23 -22.16 3.70
N PRO A 420 4.52 -23.43 3.37
CA PRO A 420 3.59 -24.50 3.67
C PRO A 420 3.51 -24.75 5.18
N ALA A 421 2.29 -24.87 5.72
CA ALA A 421 2.08 -25.09 7.14
C ALA A 421 2.86 -26.32 7.64
N GLY A 422 3.63 -26.17 8.72
CA GLY A 422 4.45 -27.23 9.30
C GLY A 422 5.67 -27.67 8.47
N ARG A 423 6.00 -27.00 7.35
CA ARG A 423 7.20 -27.31 6.55
C ARG A 423 8.16 -26.12 6.52
N ALA A 424 9.46 -26.43 6.64
CA ALA A 424 10.51 -25.43 6.56
C ALA A 424 10.61 -24.87 5.12
N THR A 425 10.74 -23.55 5.01
CA THR A 425 11.03 -22.84 3.77
C THR A 425 12.19 -21.87 4.02
N ASP A 426 13.10 -21.79 3.07
CA ASP A 426 14.24 -20.89 3.17
C ASP A 426 13.81 -19.45 2.86
N VAL A 427 14.17 -18.54 3.76
CA VAL A 427 14.16 -17.10 3.54
C VAL A 427 15.55 -16.56 3.80
N ILE A 428 15.93 -15.50 3.10
CA ILE A 428 17.28 -14.97 3.10
C ILE A 428 17.25 -13.53 3.60
N THR A 429 18.13 -13.20 4.53
CA THR A 429 18.40 -11.81 4.92
C THR A 429 19.75 -11.36 4.39
N THR A 430 19.79 -10.20 3.75
CA THR A 430 21.04 -9.56 3.32
C THR A 430 21.18 -8.21 4.01
N VAL A 431 22.24 -8.03 4.79
CA VAL A 431 22.60 -6.74 5.41
C VAL A 431 23.70 -6.09 4.59
N THR A 432 23.49 -4.88 4.10
CA THR A 432 24.47 -4.11 3.32
C THR A 432 24.80 -2.80 4.03
N ASN A 433 26.08 -2.47 4.18
CA ASN A 433 26.48 -1.16 4.66
C ASN A 433 26.49 -0.14 3.51
N THR A 434 25.47 0.71 3.44
CA THR A 434 25.34 1.78 2.43
C THR A 434 26.05 3.07 2.83
N GLY A 435 26.83 3.04 3.92
CA GLY A 435 27.54 4.22 4.45
C GLY A 435 28.96 4.36 3.95
N ARG A 436 29.59 5.48 4.33
CA ARG A 436 30.99 5.80 3.97
C ARG A 436 32.04 5.27 4.95
N LYS A 437 31.61 4.68 6.07
CA LYS A 437 32.48 4.13 7.13
C LYS A 437 32.03 2.72 7.48
N ALA A 438 32.94 1.91 8.00
CA ALA A 438 32.60 0.58 8.49
C ALA A 438 31.63 0.64 9.68
N VAL A 439 30.74 -0.35 9.77
CA VAL A 439 29.89 -0.61 10.94
C VAL A 439 30.36 -1.91 11.60
N THR A 440 30.14 -2.06 12.91
CA THR A 440 30.63 -3.22 13.67
C THR A 440 29.54 -3.90 14.49
N ARG A 441 29.81 -5.12 14.96
CA ARG A 441 28.88 -5.92 15.78
C ARG A 441 27.49 -6.01 15.15
N VAL A 442 27.45 -6.41 13.88
CA VAL A 442 26.20 -6.56 13.13
C VAL A 442 25.54 -7.86 13.57
N THR A 443 24.28 -7.82 13.94
CA THR A 443 23.52 -9.01 14.35
C THR A 443 22.10 -8.92 13.82
N THR A 444 21.62 -9.98 13.19
CA THR A 444 20.31 -10.06 12.55
C THR A 444 19.45 -11.12 13.24
N ALA A 445 18.15 -10.85 13.35
CA ALA A 445 17.16 -11.80 13.86
C ALA A 445 15.83 -11.65 13.12
N LEU A 446 15.18 -12.76 12.80
CA LEU A 446 13.82 -12.75 12.26
C LEU A 446 12.79 -12.46 13.36
N ARG A 447 11.68 -11.84 12.97
CA ARG A 447 10.47 -11.61 13.76
C ARG A 447 9.34 -12.35 13.08
N LEU A 448 8.88 -13.42 13.71
CA LEU A 448 7.86 -14.31 13.18
C LEU A 448 6.63 -14.31 14.08
N PRO A 449 5.46 -14.70 13.55
CA PRO A 449 4.28 -14.99 14.37
C PRO A 449 4.58 -16.00 15.49
N ALA A 450 3.81 -15.92 16.57
CA ALA A 450 3.95 -16.84 17.70
C ALA A 450 3.73 -18.30 17.25
N GLY A 451 4.51 -19.23 17.82
CA GLY A 451 4.44 -20.67 17.51
C GLY A 451 5.26 -21.11 16.29
N TRP A 452 5.76 -20.19 15.48
CA TRP A 452 6.62 -20.52 14.34
C TRP A 452 8.06 -20.77 14.80
N THR A 453 8.77 -21.64 14.09
CA THR A 453 10.18 -21.93 14.37
C THR A 453 11.09 -21.37 13.28
N VAL A 454 12.33 -21.05 13.68
CA VAL A 454 13.36 -20.53 12.79
C VAL A 454 14.72 -21.07 13.18
N GLU A 455 15.48 -21.51 12.18
CA GLU A 455 16.88 -21.89 12.32
C GLU A 455 17.73 -21.09 11.33
N ALA A 456 18.86 -20.54 11.80
CA ALA A 456 19.82 -19.85 10.94
C ALA A 456 20.84 -20.84 10.38
N GLU A 457 21.07 -20.81 9.08
CA GLU A 457 22.20 -21.48 8.47
C GLU A 457 23.46 -20.62 8.64
N GLY A 458 24.30 -20.97 9.62
CA GLY A 458 25.55 -20.26 9.91
C GLY A 458 25.39 -19.15 10.95
N ASN A 459 26.29 -18.15 10.92
CA ASN A 459 26.32 -17.10 11.93
C ASN A 459 25.37 -15.94 11.56
N PRO A 460 24.34 -15.64 12.39
CA PRO A 460 23.44 -14.53 12.16
C PRO A 460 24.07 -13.14 12.37
N GLY A 461 25.34 -13.08 12.77
CA GLY A 461 26.11 -11.84 12.93
C GLY A 461 27.47 -11.85 12.24
N VAL A 462 28.02 -10.65 12.08
CA VAL A 462 29.37 -10.39 11.55
C VAL A 462 30.02 -9.24 12.33
N ASP A 463 31.32 -9.36 12.60
CA ASP A 463 32.04 -8.40 13.44
C ASP A 463 32.14 -7.01 12.82
N SER A 464 32.28 -6.92 11.50
CA SER A 464 32.44 -5.67 10.76
C SER A 464 31.94 -5.78 9.33
N LEU A 465 31.29 -4.72 8.84
CA LEU A 465 30.96 -4.52 7.43
C LEU A 465 31.59 -3.21 6.94
N VAL A 466 32.51 -3.33 5.98
CA VAL A 466 33.10 -2.19 5.27
C VAL A 466 32.04 -1.47 4.40
N PRO A 467 32.27 -0.21 3.98
CA PRO A 467 31.42 0.46 2.99
C PRO A 467 31.15 -0.42 1.76
N GLY A 468 29.89 -0.60 1.40
CA GLY A 468 29.46 -1.47 0.29
C GLY A 468 29.53 -2.97 0.57
N GLY A 469 30.08 -3.40 1.71
CA GLY A 469 30.10 -4.80 2.11
C GLY A 469 28.74 -5.30 2.56
N SER A 470 28.48 -6.59 2.34
CA SER A 470 27.24 -7.25 2.72
C SER A 470 27.49 -8.54 3.50
N HIS A 471 26.51 -8.92 4.34
CA HIS A 471 26.44 -10.21 5.02
C HIS A 471 25.08 -10.85 4.78
N THR A 472 25.07 -12.12 4.37
CA THR A 472 23.86 -12.86 4.03
C THR A 472 23.67 -14.05 4.96
N VAL A 473 22.43 -14.30 5.36
CA VAL A 473 22.04 -15.43 6.22
C VAL A 473 20.81 -16.08 5.62
N THR A 474 20.85 -17.40 5.42
CA THR A 474 19.68 -18.21 5.08
C THR A 474 19.01 -18.68 6.36
N TRP A 475 17.69 -18.62 6.41
CA TRP A 475 16.87 -18.98 7.56
C TRP A 475 15.83 -20.02 7.14
N ARG A 476 15.79 -21.14 7.84
CA ARG A 476 14.72 -22.13 7.70
C ARG A 476 13.55 -21.72 8.57
N VAL A 477 12.51 -21.17 7.97
CA VAL A 477 11.28 -20.74 8.65
C VAL A 477 10.21 -21.81 8.50
N THR A 478 9.63 -22.24 9.62
CA THR A 478 8.54 -23.23 9.63
C THR A 478 7.32 -22.63 10.32
N PRO A 479 6.24 -22.34 9.57
CA PRO A 479 4.96 -22.01 10.18
C PRO A 479 4.46 -23.14 11.07
N SER A 480 3.75 -22.82 12.14
CA SER A 480 3.09 -23.84 12.96
C SER A 480 2.10 -24.67 12.10
N THR A 481 1.90 -25.95 12.45
CA THR A 481 0.99 -26.85 11.72
C THR A 481 -0.48 -26.42 11.80
N ASP A 482 -0.84 -25.65 12.82
CA ASP A 482 -2.17 -25.08 13.06
C ASP A 482 -2.28 -23.61 12.61
N ALA A 483 -1.26 -23.06 11.94
CA ALA A 483 -1.32 -21.70 11.39
C ALA A 483 -2.47 -21.59 10.38
N ILE A 484 -3.37 -20.62 10.61
CA ILE A 484 -4.45 -20.25 9.67
C ILE A 484 -3.81 -19.97 8.31
N TRP A 485 -4.36 -20.50 7.23
CA TRP A 485 -3.84 -20.30 5.88
C TRP A 485 -4.22 -18.92 5.36
N GLY A 486 -3.33 -18.33 4.57
CA GLY A 486 -3.48 -16.99 4.03
C GLY A 486 -2.31 -16.07 4.40
N PRO A 487 -2.52 -14.74 4.34
CA PRO A 487 -1.44 -13.78 4.42
C PRO A 487 -0.94 -13.56 5.86
N TYR A 488 0.38 -13.45 6.00
CA TYR A 488 1.11 -13.05 7.20
C TYR A 488 2.16 -12.00 6.83
N ASP A 489 2.61 -11.23 7.81
CA ASP A 489 3.87 -10.48 7.69
C ASP A 489 4.96 -11.21 8.47
N ILE A 490 6.09 -11.45 7.81
CA ILE A 490 7.33 -11.86 8.47
C ILE A 490 8.33 -10.72 8.41
N GLY A 491 9.04 -10.50 9.51
CA GLY A 491 9.95 -9.38 9.67
C GLY A 491 11.37 -9.80 9.95
N VAL A 492 12.28 -8.83 9.81
CA VAL A 492 13.67 -8.94 10.24
C VAL A 492 14.07 -7.67 10.97
N ARG A 493 14.95 -7.83 11.95
CA ARG A 493 15.62 -6.73 12.65
C ARG A 493 17.11 -6.97 12.66
N THR A 494 17.88 -5.96 12.28
CA THR A 494 19.32 -5.93 12.39
C THR A 494 19.76 -4.84 13.36
N SER A 495 20.70 -5.16 14.23
CA SER A 495 21.37 -4.20 15.12
C SER A 495 22.85 -4.13 14.80
N TYR A 496 23.46 -2.95 14.96
CA TYR A 496 24.88 -2.74 14.70
C TYR A 496 25.41 -1.52 15.44
N ARG A 497 26.73 -1.38 15.54
CA ARG A 497 27.41 -0.23 16.12
C ARG A 497 27.91 0.69 15.02
N GLN A 498 27.57 1.97 15.16
CA GLN A 498 28.02 3.05 14.27
C GLN A 498 28.26 4.31 15.12
N ALA A 499 29.42 4.94 14.96
CA ALA A 499 29.78 6.17 15.66
C ALA A 499 29.52 6.11 17.19
N GLY A 500 29.86 4.98 17.82
CA GLY A 500 29.68 4.77 19.27
C GLY A 500 28.24 4.48 19.72
N ARG A 501 27.26 4.48 18.83
CA ARG A 501 25.84 4.20 19.12
C ARG A 501 25.42 2.84 18.58
N THR A 502 24.43 2.23 19.23
CA THR A 502 23.71 1.08 18.67
C THR A 502 22.63 1.61 17.75
N ARG A 503 22.65 1.17 16.49
CA ARG A 503 21.68 1.49 15.45
C ARG A 503 20.87 0.25 15.12
N LEU A 504 19.71 0.47 14.51
CA LEU A 504 18.76 -0.57 14.12
C LEU A 504 18.31 -0.31 12.69
N ASP A 505 18.08 -1.38 11.96
CA ASP A 505 17.31 -1.39 10.72
C ASP A 505 16.34 -2.57 10.73
N THR A 506 15.26 -2.44 9.98
CA THR A 506 14.22 -3.47 9.91
C THR A 506 13.70 -3.59 8.49
N ASP A 507 13.23 -4.78 8.16
CA ASP A 507 12.48 -5.04 6.94
C ASP A 507 11.34 -6.03 7.24
N SER A 508 10.39 -6.13 6.31
CA SER A 508 9.29 -7.09 6.37
C SER A 508 8.74 -7.37 4.98
N VAL A 509 8.35 -8.62 4.75
CA VAL A 509 7.62 -9.02 3.53
C VAL A 509 6.31 -9.67 3.94
N GLY A 510 5.28 -9.49 3.11
CA GLY A 510 4.11 -10.36 3.17
C GLY A 510 4.54 -11.79 2.85
N ALA A 511 3.86 -12.78 3.40
CA ALA A 511 4.08 -14.20 3.16
C ALA A 511 2.75 -14.93 3.18
N ASP A 512 2.59 -15.97 2.37
CA ASP A 512 1.36 -16.75 2.30
C ASP A 512 1.57 -18.11 2.96
N VAL A 513 0.90 -18.34 4.09
CA VAL A 513 0.84 -19.68 4.66
C VAL A 513 -0.11 -20.52 3.82
N THR A 514 0.42 -21.61 3.25
CA THR A 514 -0.34 -22.48 2.34
C THR A 514 -0.72 -23.79 3.00
N PRO A 515 -1.88 -24.36 2.63
CA PRO A 515 -2.29 -25.66 3.14
C PRO A 515 -1.34 -26.76 2.66
N VAL A 516 -1.18 -27.76 3.52
CA VAL A 516 -0.52 -29.03 3.22
C VAL A 516 -1.55 -30.14 3.44
N PRO A 517 -1.62 -31.18 2.59
CA PRO A 517 -2.54 -32.29 2.77
C PRO A 517 -2.55 -32.83 4.21
N SER A 518 -3.74 -32.93 4.80
CA SER A 518 -3.97 -33.34 6.18
C SER A 518 -5.34 -34.01 6.32
N ALA A 519 -5.56 -34.73 7.42
CA ALA A 519 -6.84 -35.39 7.66
C ALA A 519 -7.96 -34.36 7.92
N VAL A 520 -9.09 -34.54 7.24
CA VAL A 520 -10.37 -33.89 7.57
C VAL A 520 -10.99 -34.61 8.77
N ARG A 521 -11.51 -33.87 9.74
CA ARG A 521 -11.99 -34.39 11.01
C ARG A 521 -13.52 -34.44 11.05
N PRO A 522 -14.12 -35.43 11.76
CA PRO A 522 -15.54 -35.41 12.04
C PRO A 522 -16.00 -34.07 12.65
N PRO A 523 -17.21 -33.59 12.33
CA PRO A 523 -18.27 -34.29 11.57
C PRO A 523 -18.12 -34.24 10.04
N TYR A 524 -17.10 -33.56 9.50
CA TYR A 524 -16.87 -33.47 8.06
C TYR A 524 -16.39 -34.80 7.46
N ARG A 525 -16.81 -35.07 6.22
CA ARG A 525 -16.43 -36.23 5.41
C ARG A 525 -15.85 -35.78 4.07
N THR A 526 -15.01 -36.61 3.48
CA THR A 526 -14.39 -36.37 2.17
C THR A 526 -14.96 -37.33 1.14
N PHE A 527 -15.13 -36.85 -0.09
CA PHE A 527 -15.52 -37.65 -1.25
C PHE A 527 -14.74 -37.17 -2.48
N ALA A 528 -14.40 -38.09 -3.39
CA ALA A 528 -13.83 -37.73 -4.68
C ALA A 528 -14.20 -38.76 -5.74
N THR A 529 -14.43 -38.29 -6.96
CA THR A 529 -14.59 -39.18 -8.13
C THR A 529 -13.26 -39.67 -8.68
N ALA A 530 -12.16 -38.98 -8.39
CA ALA A 530 -10.79 -39.35 -8.77
C ALA A 530 -9.96 -39.74 -7.54
N ASP A 531 -9.19 -40.82 -7.65
CA ASP A 531 -8.43 -41.42 -6.55
C ASP A 531 -7.24 -40.56 -6.08
N ASP A 532 -6.83 -39.56 -6.84
CA ASP A 532 -5.68 -38.69 -6.55
C ASP A 532 -6.04 -37.45 -5.74
N ALA A 533 -7.31 -37.31 -5.34
CA ALA A 533 -7.75 -36.17 -4.56
C ALA A 533 -7.08 -36.14 -3.18
N GLN A 534 -6.64 -34.96 -2.77
CA GLN A 534 -6.11 -34.71 -1.44
C GLN A 534 -6.95 -33.65 -0.74
N PHE A 535 -6.98 -33.72 0.58
CA PHE A 535 -7.76 -32.83 1.41
C PHE A 535 -6.88 -32.25 2.51
N ALA A 536 -7.29 -31.13 3.06
CA ALA A 536 -6.77 -30.62 4.31
C ALA A 536 -7.86 -29.88 5.07
N GLN A 537 -7.78 -29.93 6.39
CA GLN A 537 -8.55 -29.08 7.28
C GLN A 537 -7.62 -28.40 8.29
N ASN A 538 -7.80 -27.10 8.49
CA ASN A 538 -7.27 -26.39 9.65
C ASN A 538 -8.37 -25.51 10.25
N ASP A 539 -8.80 -25.83 11.47
CA ASP A 539 -9.96 -25.20 12.11
C ASP A 539 -11.19 -25.19 11.18
N LYS A 540 -11.65 -24.00 10.76
CA LYS A 540 -12.77 -23.79 9.83
C LYS A 540 -12.34 -23.57 8.37
N GLN A 541 -11.07 -23.80 8.05
CA GLN A 541 -10.54 -23.73 6.70
C GLN A 541 -10.42 -25.11 6.08
N PHE A 542 -10.74 -25.17 4.79
CA PHE A 542 -10.68 -26.40 4.00
C PHE A 542 -9.83 -26.19 2.75
N ALA A 543 -9.04 -27.19 2.40
CA ALA A 543 -8.36 -27.22 1.12
C ALA A 543 -8.64 -28.53 0.40
N ILE A 544 -8.85 -28.43 -0.90
CA ILE A 544 -9.09 -29.56 -1.78
C ILE A 544 -8.08 -29.48 -2.93
N TRP A 545 -7.36 -30.57 -3.15
CA TRP A 545 -6.64 -30.81 -4.40
C TRP A 545 -7.43 -31.87 -5.16
N ALA A 546 -7.93 -31.52 -6.34
CA ALA A 546 -8.81 -32.40 -7.11
C ALA A 546 -8.40 -32.47 -8.57
N GLY A 547 -8.51 -33.66 -9.16
CA GLY A 547 -8.63 -33.83 -10.61
C GLY A 547 -10.06 -33.56 -11.08
N GLY A 548 -10.53 -34.38 -12.01
CA GLY A 548 -11.88 -34.31 -12.58
C GLY A 548 -11.89 -33.70 -13.97
N GLN A 549 -12.49 -34.42 -14.91
CA GLN A 549 -12.53 -34.04 -16.32
C GLN A 549 -13.53 -32.90 -16.56
N ASP A 550 -14.65 -32.89 -15.84
CA ASP A 550 -15.62 -31.79 -15.86
C ASP A 550 -16.58 -31.85 -14.66
N LEU A 551 -17.20 -30.70 -14.36
CA LEU A 551 -18.28 -30.53 -13.39
C LEU A 551 -19.36 -29.66 -14.06
N ALA A 552 -20.09 -30.28 -14.98
CA ALA A 552 -21.17 -29.69 -15.77
C ALA A 552 -21.82 -30.78 -16.66
N GLY A 553 -23.12 -30.63 -16.95
CA GLY A 553 -23.81 -31.48 -17.90
C GLY A 553 -23.70 -32.96 -17.54
N TRP A 554 -23.25 -33.74 -18.52
CA TRP A 554 -23.13 -35.19 -18.44
C TRP A 554 -21.99 -35.70 -17.53
N LYS A 555 -21.18 -34.81 -16.95
CA LYS A 555 -20.12 -35.17 -16.00
C LYS A 555 -20.26 -34.45 -14.67
N ASP A 556 -20.09 -35.24 -13.62
CA ASP A 556 -20.04 -34.78 -12.25
C ASP A 556 -18.78 -35.32 -11.57
N GLU A 557 -17.61 -34.92 -12.07
CA GLU A 557 -16.31 -35.31 -11.51
C GLU A 557 -15.76 -34.22 -10.61
N LYS A 558 -15.81 -34.47 -9.30
CA LYS A 558 -15.46 -33.51 -8.24
C LYS A 558 -14.80 -34.19 -7.05
N ALA A 559 -14.11 -33.40 -6.24
CA ALA A 559 -13.81 -33.74 -4.86
C ALA A 559 -14.56 -32.79 -3.92
N ALA A 560 -14.99 -33.29 -2.77
CA ALA A 560 -15.84 -32.60 -1.82
C ALA A 560 -15.39 -32.81 -0.37
N ILE A 561 -15.49 -31.76 0.43
CA ILE A 561 -15.53 -31.83 1.90
C ILE A 561 -16.94 -31.42 2.32
N HIS A 562 -17.67 -32.31 2.97
CA HIS A 562 -19.10 -32.13 3.25
C HIS A 562 -19.50 -32.53 4.66
N LEU A 563 -20.60 -31.94 5.12
CA LEU A 563 -21.39 -32.39 6.25
C LEU A 563 -22.59 -33.17 5.71
N PRO A 564 -22.77 -34.44 6.12
CA PRO A 564 -23.96 -35.19 5.76
C PRO A 564 -25.19 -34.67 6.52
N ASP A 565 -26.37 -34.75 5.89
CA ASP A 565 -27.68 -34.41 6.51
C ASP A 565 -27.71 -33.03 7.21
N ALA A 566 -27.05 -32.03 6.63
CA ALA A 566 -26.77 -30.76 7.28
C ALA A 566 -27.84 -29.67 7.06
N VAL A 567 -28.46 -29.64 5.88
CA VAL A 567 -29.40 -28.57 5.48
C VAL A 567 -30.84 -29.09 5.53
N PRO A 568 -31.69 -28.60 6.45
CA PRO A 568 -33.10 -28.97 6.51
C PRO A 568 -33.90 -28.32 5.36
N ALA A 569 -35.22 -28.51 5.35
CA ALA A 569 -36.11 -27.98 4.32
C ALA A 569 -36.00 -26.45 4.13
N SER A 570 -35.53 -25.70 5.13
CA SER A 570 -35.13 -24.31 4.96
C SER A 570 -33.82 -24.04 5.68
N GLY A 571 -32.84 -23.51 4.96
CA GLY A 571 -31.53 -23.20 5.50
C GLY A 571 -30.59 -22.65 4.42
N SER A 572 -29.37 -22.32 4.81
CA SER A 572 -28.36 -21.84 3.87
C SER A 572 -26.98 -22.41 4.16
N LEU A 573 -26.20 -22.56 3.09
CA LEU A 573 -24.78 -22.83 3.13
C LEU A 573 -24.04 -21.59 2.66
N THR A 574 -23.11 -21.08 3.47
CA THR A 574 -22.20 -19.99 3.12
C THR A 574 -20.76 -20.45 3.25
N ALA A 575 -19.91 -20.10 2.28
CA ALA A 575 -18.47 -20.22 2.39
C ALA A 575 -17.78 -19.14 1.57
N ARG A 576 -16.52 -18.87 1.88
CA ARG A 576 -15.68 -17.98 1.07
C ARG A 576 -14.57 -18.79 0.41
N LEU A 577 -14.55 -18.77 -0.92
CA LEU A 577 -13.44 -19.29 -1.71
C LEU A 577 -12.30 -18.26 -1.65
N VAL A 578 -11.27 -18.57 -0.87
CA VAL A 578 -10.12 -17.69 -0.64
C VAL A 578 -9.27 -17.57 -1.89
N GLY A 579 -9.06 -18.68 -2.59
CA GLY A 579 -8.32 -18.73 -3.83
C GLY A 579 -8.30 -20.12 -4.43
N GLN A 580 -8.03 -20.19 -5.74
CA GLN A 580 -7.85 -21.45 -6.44
C GLN A 580 -6.71 -21.40 -7.46
N THR A 581 -6.13 -22.56 -7.75
CA THR A 581 -5.20 -22.77 -8.88
C THR A 581 -5.91 -23.54 -10.00
N GLY A 582 -5.19 -23.91 -11.05
CA GLY A 582 -5.74 -24.75 -12.12
C GLY A 582 -5.03 -24.49 -13.43
N SER A 583 -4.86 -25.53 -14.24
CA SER A 583 -4.22 -25.45 -15.56
C SER A 583 -5.15 -24.80 -16.59
N GLY A 584 -6.43 -25.19 -16.60
CA GLY A 584 -7.44 -24.69 -17.54
C GLY A 584 -8.24 -23.49 -17.01
N PRO A 585 -8.82 -22.67 -17.91
CA PRO A 585 -9.65 -21.50 -17.54
C PRO A 585 -10.98 -21.90 -16.86
N SER A 586 -11.45 -23.13 -17.08
CA SER A 586 -12.70 -23.67 -16.53
C SER A 586 -12.52 -24.39 -15.19
N ALA A 587 -11.29 -24.57 -14.70
CA ALA A 587 -11.06 -25.13 -13.36
C ALA A 587 -11.88 -24.34 -12.34
N LYS A 588 -12.61 -25.03 -11.46
CA LYS A 588 -13.64 -24.40 -10.63
C LYS A 588 -13.73 -24.98 -9.24
N ALA A 589 -14.14 -24.14 -8.30
CA ALA A 589 -14.37 -24.54 -6.93
C ALA A 589 -15.50 -23.70 -6.32
N GLY A 590 -16.19 -24.24 -5.32
CA GLY A 590 -17.35 -23.58 -4.74
C GLY A 590 -18.04 -24.38 -3.66
N ILE A 591 -19.35 -24.17 -3.54
CA ILE A 591 -20.22 -24.80 -2.56
C ILE A 591 -21.29 -25.64 -3.25
N ALA A 592 -21.77 -26.67 -2.56
CA ALA A 592 -22.79 -27.58 -3.06
C ALA A 592 -23.76 -28.00 -1.94
N VAL A 593 -25.03 -28.17 -2.30
CA VAL A 593 -26.07 -28.76 -1.44
C VAL A 593 -26.79 -29.84 -2.26
N ALA A 594 -26.84 -31.08 -1.74
CA ALA A 594 -27.33 -32.24 -2.48
C ALA A 594 -28.09 -33.23 -1.60
N ASN A 595 -28.95 -34.06 -2.20
CA ASN A 595 -29.52 -35.22 -1.52
C ASN A 595 -28.43 -36.17 -0.98
N ASP A 596 -27.39 -36.42 -1.76
CA ASP A 596 -26.20 -37.17 -1.36
C ASP A 596 -25.03 -36.66 -2.21
N LEU A 597 -24.07 -35.95 -1.60
CA LEU A 597 -22.94 -35.37 -2.36
C LEU A 597 -21.99 -36.44 -2.92
N THR A 598 -22.13 -37.69 -2.46
CA THR A 598 -21.31 -38.84 -2.85
C THR A 598 -21.98 -39.74 -3.91
N ALA A 599 -23.27 -39.52 -4.15
CA ALA A 599 -24.10 -40.32 -5.05
C ALA A 599 -25.12 -39.41 -5.76
N PRO A 600 -24.69 -38.64 -6.79
CA PRO A 600 -25.55 -37.65 -7.45
C PRO A 600 -26.81 -38.26 -8.06
N GLU A 601 -26.80 -39.54 -8.41
CA GLU A 601 -27.96 -40.27 -8.92
C GLU A 601 -29.09 -40.47 -7.88
N LYS A 602 -28.88 -40.12 -6.60
CA LYS A 602 -29.88 -40.21 -5.53
C LYS A 602 -30.76 -38.97 -5.41
N GLY A 603 -30.75 -38.12 -6.43
CA GLY A 603 -31.64 -36.99 -6.59
C GLY A 603 -30.90 -35.66 -6.63
N GLY A 604 -31.65 -34.63 -7.01
CA GLY A 604 -31.10 -33.39 -7.50
C GLY A 604 -30.35 -32.59 -6.45
N TYR A 605 -29.48 -31.71 -6.96
CA TYR A 605 -28.56 -30.92 -6.17
C TYR A 605 -28.26 -29.59 -6.83
N GLY A 606 -27.76 -28.64 -6.04
CA GLY A 606 -27.30 -27.34 -6.53
C GLY A 606 -25.83 -27.13 -6.21
N VAL A 607 -25.07 -26.62 -7.18
CA VAL A 607 -23.68 -26.22 -7.04
C VAL A 607 -23.52 -24.75 -7.45
N LEU A 608 -22.80 -23.99 -6.63
CA LEU A 608 -22.40 -22.62 -6.94
C LEU A 608 -20.87 -22.56 -6.90
N THR A 609 -20.25 -22.39 -8.06
CA THR A 609 -18.80 -22.39 -8.23
C THR A 609 -18.29 -21.09 -8.82
N MET A 610 -17.02 -20.78 -8.55
CA MET A 610 -16.24 -19.78 -9.27
C MET A 610 -15.25 -20.50 -10.18
N SER A 611 -15.35 -20.28 -11.49
CA SER A 611 -14.34 -20.75 -12.44
C SER A 611 -13.10 -19.88 -12.40
N LYS A 612 -11.96 -20.36 -12.91
CA LYS A 612 -10.70 -19.61 -12.92
C LYS A 612 -10.77 -18.36 -13.79
N SER A 613 -11.54 -18.38 -14.89
CA SER A 613 -11.58 -17.27 -15.85
C SER A 613 -12.97 -16.86 -16.35
N TYR A 614 -14.04 -17.59 -16.04
CA TYR A 614 -15.39 -17.33 -16.57
C TYR A 614 -16.41 -16.90 -15.50
N GLY A 615 -15.96 -16.51 -14.30
CA GLY A 615 -16.82 -16.01 -13.24
C GLY A 615 -17.62 -17.11 -12.52
N LEU A 616 -18.77 -16.69 -11.97
CA LEU A 616 -19.66 -17.52 -11.16
C LEU A 616 -20.48 -18.46 -12.03
N GLU A 617 -20.73 -19.67 -11.57
CA GLU A 617 -21.57 -20.66 -12.23
C GLU A 617 -22.46 -21.31 -11.18
N PHE A 618 -23.76 -21.02 -11.27
CA PHE A 618 -24.80 -21.74 -10.55
C PHE A 618 -25.40 -22.80 -11.47
N MET A 619 -25.26 -24.05 -11.08
CA MET A 619 -25.75 -25.20 -11.82
C MET A 619 -26.56 -26.10 -10.88
N THR A 620 -27.57 -26.75 -11.42
CA THR A 620 -28.40 -27.69 -10.66
C THR A 620 -28.70 -28.92 -11.51
N ASP A 621 -28.87 -30.04 -10.84
CA ASP A 621 -29.55 -31.23 -11.37
C ASP A 621 -31.03 -31.06 -11.02
N SER A 622 -31.81 -30.54 -11.97
CA SER A 622 -33.18 -30.12 -11.73
C SER A 622 -34.21 -31.25 -11.82
N ASP A 623 -33.89 -32.33 -12.54
CA ASP A 623 -34.76 -33.50 -12.69
C ASP A 623 -34.34 -34.71 -11.81
N GLY A 624 -33.16 -34.66 -11.20
CA GLY A 624 -32.63 -35.65 -10.27
C GLY A 624 -32.03 -36.88 -10.95
N ASP A 625 -31.59 -36.77 -12.20
CA ASP A 625 -30.98 -37.86 -12.96
C ASP A 625 -29.47 -38.05 -12.68
N GLY A 626 -28.88 -37.17 -11.87
CA GLY A 626 -27.46 -37.14 -11.52
C GLY A 626 -26.61 -36.20 -12.38
N HIS A 627 -27.21 -35.48 -13.33
CA HIS A 627 -26.51 -34.57 -14.25
C HIS A 627 -26.90 -33.11 -14.03
N LEU A 628 -25.92 -32.21 -14.14
CA LEU A 628 -26.17 -30.76 -14.03
C LEU A 628 -26.79 -30.25 -15.34
N ASP A 629 -28.08 -29.96 -15.35
CA ASP A 629 -28.87 -29.62 -16.54
C ASP A 629 -29.26 -28.13 -16.64
N THR A 630 -29.13 -27.37 -15.55
CA THR A 630 -29.31 -25.91 -15.56
C THR A 630 -27.99 -25.17 -15.44
N TRP A 631 -27.93 -23.95 -15.96
CA TRP A 631 -26.78 -23.06 -15.79
C TRP A 631 -27.21 -21.58 -15.72
N ALA A 632 -26.64 -20.83 -14.78
CA ALA A 632 -26.76 -19.39 -14.67
C ALA A 632 -25.46 -18.77 -14.11
N GLY A 633 -25.15 -17.54 -14.51
CA GLY A 633 -23.97 -16.81 -14.04
C GLY A 633 -23.11 -16.27 -15.19
N GLY A 634 -21.79 -16.30 -14.99
CA GLY A 634 -20.76 -15.75 -15.87
C GLY A 634 -20.03 -14.54 -15.28
N GLY A 635 -19.24 -13.88 -16.12
CA GLY A 635 -18.54 -12.64 -15.77
C GLY A 635 -17.06 -12.84 -15.46
N VAL A 636 -16.50 -11.95 -14.64
CA VAL A 636 -15.08 -11.95 -14.29
C VAL A 636 -14.86 -12.74 -13.00
N SER A 637 -13.89 -13.65 -13.02
CA SER A 637 -13.48 -14.38 -11.83
C SER A 637 -12.78 -13.46 -10.83
N THR A 638 -13.17 -13.56 -9.57
CA THR A 638 -12.62 -12.75 -8.48
C THR A 638 -12.31 -13.62 -7.28
N HIS A 639 -11.25 -13.30 -6.54
CA HIS A 639 -10.89 -13.96 -5.30
C HIS A 639 -10.43 -12.91 -4.27
N PRO A 640 -10.82 -13.04 -2.99
CA PRO A 640 -11.73 -14.05 -2.46
C PRO A 640 -13.18 -13.85 -2.94
N ALA A 641 -13.95 -14.94 -3.08
CA ALA A 641 -15.36 -14.92 -3.48
C ALA A 641 -16.26 -15.45 -2.37
N TRP A 642 -17.22 -14.63 -1.93
CA TRP A 642 -18.26 -15.05 -0.97
C TRP A 642 -19.43 -15.70 -1.72
N LEU A 643 -19.75 -16.93 -1.35
CA LEU A 643 -20.76 -17.76 -2.00
C LEU A 643 -21.81 -18.18 -0.98
N ARG A 644 -23.09 -18.12 -1.36
CA ARG A 644 -24.20 -18.61 -0.56
C ARG A 644 -25.22 -19.35 -1.41
N LEU A 645 -25.62 -20.52 -0.93
CA LEU A 645 -26.75 -21.30 -1.46
C LEU A 645 -27.83 -21.36 -0.39
N VAL A 646 -29.01 -20.82 -0.70
CA VAL A 646 -30.19 -20.88 0.17
C VAL A 646 -31.13 -21.94 -0.35
N ARG A 647 -31.64 -22.79 0.54
CA ARG A 647 -32.73 -23.72 0.27
C ARG A 647 -34.01 -23.27 0.94
N ALA A 648 -35.10 -23.25 0.20
CA ALA A 648 -36.45 -23.05 0.69
C ALA A 648 -37.38 -24.09 0.07
N GLY A 649 -37.70 -25.14 0.84
CA GLY A 649 -38.38 -26.34 0.35
C GLY A 649 -37.52 -27.06 -0.70
N THR A 650 -38.03 -27.10 -1.93
CA THR A 650 -37.34 -27.68 -3.10
C THR A 650 -36.67 -26.62 -3.97
N THR A 651 -36.69 -25.34 -3.57
CA THR A 651 -36.09 -24.25 -4.33
C THR A 651 -34.71 -23.92 -3.79
N TYR A 652 -33.74 -23.83 -4.69
CA TYR A 652 -32.40 -23.31 -4.44
C TYR A 652 -32.26 -21.90 -4.99
N THR A 653 -31.66 -21.01 -4.23
CA THR A 653 -31.30 -19.66 -4.67
C THR A 653 -29.83 -19.40 -4.39
N ALA A 654 -29.10 -19.02 -5.44
CA ALA A 654 -27.66 -18.76 -5.38
C ALA A 654 -27.38 -17.27 -5.24
N TYR A 655 -26.47 -16.94 -4.34
CA TYR A 655 -26.04 -15.57 -4.08
C TYR A 655 -24.52 -15.47 -4.05
N SER A 656 -24.01 -14.30 -4.44
CA SER A 656 -22.61 -13.91 -4.21
C SER A 656 -22.52 -12.56 -3.52
N SER A 657 -21.40 -12.31 -2.86
CA SER A 657 -21.13 -11.02 -2.23
C SER A 657 -19.76 -10.49 -2.65
N THR A 658 -19.73 -9.20 -3.02
CA THR A 658 -18.51 -8.46 -3.37
C THR A 658 -18.04 -7.54 -2.23
N ASN A 659 -18.79 -7.44 -1.14
CA ASN A 659 -18.53 -6.55 -0.01
C ASN A 659 -18.41 -7.33 1.31
N ASN A 660 -17.65 -8.43 1.29
CA ASN A 660 -17.35 -9.25 2.46
C ASN A 660 -18.57 -9.87 3.16
N GLY A 661 -19.60 -10.25 2.40
CA GLY A 661 -20.81 -10.89 2.95
C GLY A 661 -21.83 -9.90 3.54
N LEU A 662 -21.61 -8.59 3.41
CA LEU A 662 -22.50 -7.56 3.95
C LEU A 662 -23.75 -7.32 3.08
N ALA A 663 -23.61 -7.45 1.76
CA ALA A 663 -24.71 -7.43 0.79
C ALA A 663 -24.57 -8.61 -0.18
N TRP A 664 -25.72 -9.19 -0.54
CA TRP A 664 -25.79 -10.39 -1.35
C TRP A 664 -26.55 -10.09 -2.66
N ASN A 665 -25.92 -10.42 -3.77
CA ASN A 665 -26.50 -10.32 -5.10
C ASN A 665 -27.03 -11.69 -5.50
N GLU A 666 -28.30 -11.75 -5.86
CA GLU A 666 -28.89 -12.98 -6.40
C GLU A 666 -28.34 -13.25 -7.80
N ILE A 667 -27.96 -14.51 -8.04
CA ILE A 667 -27.50 -15.00 -9.33
C ILE A 667 -28.69 -15.59 -10.09
N ALA A 668 -29.36 -16.56 -9.46
CA ALA A 668 -30.58 -17.19 -9.97
C ALA A 668 -31.25 -18.06 -8.91
N SER A 669 -32.49 -18.46 -9.18
CA SER A 669 -33.30 -19.37 -8.36
C SER A 669 -33.87 -20.50 -9.22
N VAL A 670 -33.73 -21.76 -8.78
CA VAL A 670 -34.16 -22.96 -9.50
C VAL A 670 -34.90 -23.92 -8.56
N THR A 671 -35.94 -24.59 -9.06
CA THR A 671 -36.67 -25.63 -8.32
C THR A 671 -36.13 -27.01 -8.67
N VAL A 672 -35.81 -27.79 -7.65
CA VAL A 672 -35.30 -29.16 -7.74
C VAL A 672 -36.26 -30.06 -6.95
N PRO A 673 -37.27 -30.67 -7.59
CA PRO A 673 -38.37 -31.35 -6.89
C PRO A 673 -37.94 -32.50 -5.98
N SER A 674 -36.83 -33.16 -6.30
CA SER A 674 -36.27 -34.28 -5.53
C SER A 674 -35.51 -33.84 -4.27
N ALA A 675 -35.23 -32.54 -4.10
CA ALA A 675 -34.54 -31.98 -2.94
C ALA A 675 -35.43 -31.98 -1.69
N THR A 676 -35.53 -33.13 -1.00
CA THR A 676 -36.43 -33.38 0.13
C THR A 676 -35.66 -33.93 1.34
N GLY A 677 -36.17 -33.70 2.55
CA GLY A 677 -35.48 -34.14 3.79
C GLY A 677 -34.30 -33.25 4.18
N PHE A 678 -33.34 -33.82 4.91
CA PHE A 678 -32.06 -33.20 5.22
C PHE A 678 -31.08 -33.50 4.08
N LEU A 679 -30.30 -32.49 3.69
CA LEU A 679 -29.40 -32.55 2.55
C LEU A 679 -27.96 -32.37 2.99
N ASP A 680 -27.05 -33.02 2.27
CA ASP A 680 -25.62 -32.81 2.42
C ASP A 680 -25.24 -31.39 2.01
N ALA A 681 -24.26 -30.80 2.69
CA ALA A 681 -23.73 -29.49 2.37
C ALA A 681 -22.21 -29.49 2.43
N GLY A 682 -21.54 -28.94 1.42
CA GLY A 682 -20.09 -29.02 1.33
C GLY A 682 -19.46 -28.01 0.39
N VAL A 683 -18.12 -28.00 0.43
CA VAL A 683 -17.30 -27.33 -0.58
C VAL A 683 -16.83 -28.35 -1.60
N VAL A 684 -16.75 -27.94 -2.86
CA VAL A 684 -16.40 -28.80 -4.00
C VAL A 684 -15.31 -28.16 -4.86
N ALA A 685 -14.51 -28.99 -5.53
CA ALA A 685 -13.53 -28.54 -6.53
C ALA A 685 -13.41 -29.56 -7.67
N SER A 686 -13.16 -29.06 -8.89
CA SER A 686 -12.88 -29.85 -10.07
C SER A 686 -11.86 -29.14 -10.96
N ALA A 687 -10.87 -29.88 -11.47
CA ALA A 687 -9.84 -29.34 -12.34
C ALA A 687 -10.38 -28.99 -13.73
N VAL A 688 -11.53 -29.58 -14.13
CA VAL A 688 -12.11 -29.49 -15.47
C VAL A 688 -11.05 -29.75 -16.53
N ASN A 689 -10.39 -30.89 -16.36
CA ASN A 689 -9.12 -31.18 -17.00
C ASN A 689 -9.27 -32.06 -18.26
N LEU A 690 -10.46 -32.15 -18.86
CA LEU A 690 -10.69 -32.90 -20.10
C LEU A 690 -9.70 -32.51 -21.22
N ASN A 691 -9.40 -31.21 -21.34
CA ASN A 691 -8.43 -30.67 -22.31
C ASN A 691 -7.02 -30.49 -21.72
N HIS A 692 -6.82 -30.82 -20.44
CA HIS A 692 -5.54 -30.75 -19.73
C HIS A 692 -5.32 -31.99 -18.83
N PRO A 693 -5.32 -33.23 -19.37
CA PRO A 693 -5.39 -34.44 -18.57
C PRO A 693 -4.28 -34.54 -17.51
N GLY A 694 -4.63 -35.05 -16.33
CA GLY A 694 -3.68 -35.25 -15.22
C GLY A 694 -3.31 -33.99 -14.44
N THR A 695 -3.94 -32.85 -14.74
CA THR A 695 -3.77 -31.62 -13.96
C THR A 695 -4.78 -31.54 -12.82
N THR A 696 -4.40 -30.87 -11.73
CA THR A 696 -5.24 -30.71 -10.54
C THR A 696 -5.54 -29.23 -10.26
N VAL A 697 -6.67 -28.98 -9.61
CA VAL A 697 -6.99 -27.69 -8.96
C VAL A 697 -6.62 -27.79 -7.49
N ARG A 698 -6.05 -26.73 -6.92
CA ARG A 698 -6.03 -26.50 -5.46
C ARG A 698 -7.03 -25.41 -5.15
N ALA A 699 -8.04 -25.69 -4.33
CA ALA A 699 -9.00 -24.70 -3.82
C ALA A 699 -8.85 -24.55 -2.30
N VAL A 700 -8.92 -23.32 -1.81
CA VAL A 700 -8.86 -23.00 -0.37
C VAL A 700 -10.12 -22.24 0.03
N PHE A 701 -10.78 -22.71 1.08
CA PHE A 701 -12.03 -22.17 1.61
C PHE A 701 -11.87 -21.78 3.07
N ASP A 702 -12.61 -20.75 3.47
CA ASP A 702 -12.85 -20.42 4.88
C ASP A 702 -14.31 -20.00 5.10
N HIS A 703 -14.66 -19.65 6.35
CA HIS A 703 -16.01 -19.23 6.75
C HIS A 703 -17.13 -20.20 6.34
N PHE A 704 -16.84 -21.51 6.28
CA PHE A 704 -17.85 -22.53 6.02
C PHE A 704 -18.87 -22.54 7.16
N THR A 705 -20.14 -22.28 6.83
CA THR A 705 -21.26 -22.19 7.78
C THR A 705 -22.53 -22.75 7.15
N VAL A 706 -23.25 -23.54 7.94
CA VAL A 706 -24.61 -23.99 7.61
C VAL A 706 -25.55 -23.37 8.63
N GLU A 707 -26.52 -22.59 8.16
CA GLU A 707 -27.51 -21.92 8.98
C GLU A 707 -28.89 -22.53 8.74
N VAL A 708 -29.62 -22.77 9.82
CA VAL A 708 -31.02 -23.25 9.78
C VAL A 708 -31.92 -22.03 9.93
N SER A 709 -32.87 -21.88 9.01
CA SER A 709 -33.82 -20.76 8.99
C SER A 709 -35.03 -20.99 9.89
#